data_AF-A0A6I1E1Q4-F1
#
_entry.id   AF-A0A6I1E1Q4-F1
#
_cell.length_a   1.000
_cell.length_b   1.000
_cell.length_c   1.000
_cell.angle_alpha   90.00
_cell.angle_beta   90.00
_cell.angle_gamma   90.00
#
_symmetry.space_group_name_H-M   'P 1'
#
loop_
_entity.id
_entity.type
_entity.pdbx_description
1 polymer ?
#
loop_
_entity_poly.entity_id
_entity_poly.type
_entity_poly.pdbx_seq_one_letter_code
_entity_poly.pdbx_strand_id
1 'polypeptide(L)'
;MPHKIFNLSLFKFQLGKVAILWCVLLMSSLAHTQLTKKDSLSYKLKRLQSTNRFNTKDTTHINLLSDLAYSYRFVNSDSLNAISQRVLKYSTDIEYTKGIIKALSGMANYNSDQGNRERSMALFKEALILTEETGNEISELDIINGLAHDYSYEGNYAEALNLYLKGIDVARRIDCKEMLSILNENIASLYADQKDYKNALIFYDTVQRINRKLGNDIIDAETSSNMASLYKDAKNFDLAMFNINKSINTFEKNKVYDWLAYAYEVKGSIYLEQEKYQWALYWYDQSNMLHNQQLDDDREKINLMNGMAKVYLGLGRDSLSMKYANEGLEISRKIQSLQGQIDCSETLYKVYKNNEEHVAALNYLESFKALSDSLFRDKNKQSLSLLETKIQYEQEKQQLIEVNEAALAKQRNYIYFTVIILLILSVITFVIRRSEKIQKKLNKELHEKTEAVTERESQLNEVNKTKTKLFSIIGHDLRGPIGALHGLLKLYTDGEVNKDEFVSFIPKLKADVENISFALNNLLSWGQTQLNGVVTKPKRVSLDNLVNANIQLLSEIASGKAIKIINQLPENPQIWADQNQIDIVIRNLLSNAIKFTPDNGLITIEAIEKSGMWQVTVKDTGIGMNKEIQKKIFEDSSNITTYGTNNERGTGLGLSLCKEMILKNKGKIWVESVPRKGTSFFFTVPKAEKRYQQAS
;
A
#
# COMPACT_ATOMS: atom_id res chain seq x y z
N MET A 1 -57.42 25.73 -93.10
CA MET A 1 -58.19 25.46 -91.86
C MET A 1 -57.91 24.03 -91.41
N PRO A 2 -57.85 23.69 -90.09
CA PRO A 2 -57.88 24.55 -88.91
C PRO A 2 -56.66 24.41 -87.97
N HIS A 3 -56.49 25.45 -87.16
CA HIS A 3 -55.42 25.72 -86.20
C HIS A 3 -55.48 24.85 -84.94
N LYS A 4 -54.30 24.38 -84.45
CA LYS A 4 -54.09 23.98 -83.05
C LYS A 4 -53.25 25.03 -82.35
N ILE A 5 -53.92 25.89 -81.58
CA ILE A 5 -53.31 26.82 -80.63
C ILE A 5 -52.97 26.01 -79.37
N PHE A 6 -51.68 25.86 -79.08
CA PHE A 6 -51.21 25.30 -77.83
C PHE A 6 -51.54 26.27 -76.69
N ASN A 7 -52.25 25.76 -75.69
CA ASN A 7 -52.93 26.54 -74.66
C ASN A 7 -51.91 27.03 -73.61
N LEU A 8 -51.25 28.16 -73.87
CA LEU A 8 -50.31 28.82 -72.93
C LEU A 8 -50.97 29.29 -71.62
N SER A 9 -52.30 29.30 -71.52
CA SER A 9 -53.04 29.73 -70.33
C SER A 9 -52.96 28.72 -69.17
N LEU A 10 -52.95 27.41 -69.47
CA LEU A 10 -52.93 26.36 -68.45
C LEU A 10 -51.56 26.24 -67.75
N PHE A 11 -50.47 26.50 -68.48
CA PHE A 11 -49.12 26.43 -67.91
C PHE A 11 -48.81 27.64 -67.01
N LYS A 12 -49.29 28.85 -67.36
CA LYS A 12 -49.20 30.03 -66.48
C LYS A 12 -50.06 29.90 -65.22
N PHE A 13 -51.21 29.23 -65.30
CA PHE A 13 -52.09 29.04 -64.15
C PHE A 13 -51.55 28.02 -63.13
N GLN A 14 -50.83 26.98 -63.59
CA GLN A 14 -50.14 26.05 -62.68
C GLN A 14 -48.87 26.64 -62.06
N LEU A 15 -48.06 27.41 -62.81
CA LEU A 15 -46.91 28.12 -62.22
C LEU A 15 -47.34 29.18 -61.19
N GLY A 16 -48.46 29.87 -61.41
CA GLY A 16 -49.03 30.80 -60.43
C GLY A 16 -49.46 30.11 -59.13
N LYS A 17 -50.07 28.91 -59.21
CA LYS A 17 -50.45 28.13 -58.02
C LYS A 17 -49.25 27.55 -57.27
N VAL A 18 -48.20 27.13 -57.98
CA VAL A 18 -46.95 26.66 -57.36
C VAL A 18 -46.19 27.83 -56.74
N ALA A 19 -46.13 28.99 -57.39
CA ALA A 19 -45.52 30.19 -56.82
C ALA A 19 -46.29 30.71 -55.58
N ILE A 20 -47.62 30.65 -55.59
CA ILE A 20 -48.45 31.00 -54.41
C ILE A 20 -48.26 29.97 -53.30
N LEU A 21 -48.16 28.66 -53.60
CA LEU A 21 -47.85 27.64 -52.60
C LEU A 21 -46.44 27.82 -51.99
N TRP A 22 -45.45 28.18 -52.81
CA TRP A 22 -44.10 28.49 -52.34
C TRP A 22 -44.05 29.80 -51.56
N CYS A 23 -44.82 30.83 -51.93
CA CYS A 23 -44.95 32.06 -51.14
C CYS A 23 -45.67 31.82 -49.81
N VAL A 24 -46.67 30.93 -49.74
CA VAL A 24 -47.34 30.53 -48.50
C VAL A 24 -46.42 29.66 -47.61
N LEU A 25 -45.64 28.76 -48.20
CA LEU A 25 -44.63 27.95 -47.49
C LEU A 25 -43.42 28.79 -47.02
N LEU A 26 -43.01 29.80 -47.79
CA LEU A 26 -41.95 30.73 -47.39
C LEU A 26 -42.43 31.74 -46.34
N MET A 27 -43.69 32.22 -46.42
CA MET A 27 -44.27 33.07 -45.38
C MET A 27 -44.55 32.32 -44.06
N SER A 28 -44.74 30.99 -44.08
CA SER A 28 -44.83 30.21 -42.84
C SER A 28 -43.49 30.02 -42.09
N SER A 29 -42.36 30.34 -42.72
CA SER A 29 -41.03 30.17 -42.13
C SER A 29 -40.50 31.41 -41.38
N LEU A 30 -41.25 32.52 -41.36
CA LEU A 30 -40.74 33.82 -40.90
C LEU A 30 -41.08 34.21 -39.45
N ALA A 31 -41.87 33.44 -38.69
CA ALA A 31 -42.30 33.84 -37.33
C ALA A 31 -42.03 32.80 -36.21
N HIS A 32 -40.78 32.47 -35.87
CA HIS A 32 -40.52 31.28 -35.05
C HIS A 32 -39.20 31.33 -34.27
N THR A 33 -39.17 31.90 -33.05
CA THR A 33 -38.18 31.42 -32.06
C THR A 33 -38.58 31.58 -30.58
N GLN A 34 -39.36 32.59 -30.14
CA GLN A 34 -40.06 32.46 -28.82
C GLN A 34 -41.21 31.44 -28.90
N LEU A 35 -41.94 31.49 -30.03
CA LEU A 35 -42.98 30.52 -30.35
C LEU A 35 -42.44 29.07 -30.41
N THR A 36 -41.18 28.83 -30.79
CA THR A 36 -40.69 27.45 -31.02
C THR A 36 -40.54 26.62 -29.76
N LYS A 37 -40.16 27.20 -28.60
CA LYS A 37 -40.04 26.42 -27.34
C LYS A 37 -41.42 26.01 -26.84
N LYS A 38 -42.35 26.98 -26.74
CA LYS A 38 -43.75 26.74 -26.38
C LYS A 38 -44.44 25.81 -27.37
N ASP A 39 -44.26 26.00 -28.68
CA ASP A 39 -44.86 25.17 -29.72
C ASP A 39 -44.25 23.77 -29.74
N SER A 40 -42.94 23.64 -29.53
CA SER A 40 -42.26 22.34 -29.38
C SER A 40 -42.77 21.59 -28.15
N LEU A 41 -42.92 22.27 -27.01
CA LEU A 41 -43.50 21.68 -25.80
C LEU A 41 -44.96 21.29 -26.03
N SER A 42 -45.76 22.17 -26.64
CA SER A 42 -47.16 21.91 -26.98
C SER A 42 -47.31 20.74 -27.94
N TYR A 43 -46.44 20.64 -28.95
CA TYR A 43 -46.38 19.52 -29.90
C TYR A 43 -45.98 18.22 -29.21
N LYS A 44 -44.94 18.23 -28.38
CA LYS A 44 -44.52 17.08 -27.57
C LYS A 44 -45.66 16.59 -26.67
N LEU A 45 -46.36 17.52 -26.02
CA LEU A 45 -47.50 17.21 -25.16
C LEU A 45 -48.65 16.58 -25.95
N LYS A 46 -49.04 17.17 -27.09
CA LYS A 46 -50.08 16.62 -27.99
C LYS A 46 -49.70 15.23 -28.51
N ARG A 47 -48.44 15.05 -28.91
CA ARG A 47 -47.94 13.75 -29.38
C ARG A 47 -48.01 12.71 -28.28
N LEU A 48 -47.59 13.05 -27.05
CA LEU A 48 -47.70 12.16 -25.89
C LEU A 48 -49.17 11.79 -25.61
N GLN A 49 -50.06 12.77 -25.62
CA GLN A 49 -51.50 12.61 -25.43
C GLN A 49 -52.15 11.73 -26.49
N SER A 50 -51.63 11.73 -27.72
CA SER A 50 -52.14 10.89 -28.81
C SER A 50 -51.71 9.41 -28.74
N THR A 51 -50.86 9.03 -27.78
CA THR A 51 -50.42 7.64 -27.63
C THR A 51 -51.43 6.81 -26.82
N ASN A 52 -51.61 5.54 -27.19
CA ASN A 52 -52.48 4.60 -26.46
C ASN A 52 -52.00 4.27 -25.02
N ARG A 53 -50.83 4.76 -24.62
CA ARG A 53 -50.24 4.59 -23.28
C ARG A 53 -50.31 5.87 -22.43
N PHE A 54 -50.98 6.90 -22.93
CA PHE A 54 -51.08 8.18 -22.24
C PHE A 54 -51.80 8.04 -20.90
N ASN A 55 -51.19 8.59 -19.85
CA ASN A 55 -51.82 8.77 -18.55
C ASN A 55 -51.54 10.21 -18.08
N THR A 56 -52.60 10.92 -17.69
CA THR A 56 -52.50 12.28 -17.13
C THR A 56 -51.64 12.35 -15.86
N LYS A 57 -51.49 11.22 -15.15
CA LYS A 57 -50.68 11.09 -13.94
C LYS A 57 -49.31 10.46 -14.21
N ASP A 58 -48.84 10.42 -15.45
CA ASP A 58 -47.47 10.01 -15.75
C ASP A 58 -46.48 11.16 -15.49
N THR A 59 -45.33 10.83 -14.90
CA THR A 59 -44.26 11.80 -14.58
C THR A 59 -43.72 12.49 -15.83
N THR A 60 -43.69 11.83 -17.00
CA THR A 60 -43.29 12.46 -18.27
C THR A 60 -44.27 13.55 -18.68
N HIS A 61 -45.57 13.28 -18.53
CA HIS A 61 -46.61 14.26 -18.83
C HIS A 61 -46.54 15.44 -17.85
N ILE A 62 -46.42 15.17 -16.55
CA ILE A 62 -46.31 16.20 -15.51
C ILE A 62 -45.11 17.11 -15.75
N ASN A 63 -43.94 16.55 -16.09
CA ASN A 63 -42.75 17.34 -16.39
C ASN A 63 -42.94 18.23 -17.62
N LEU A 64 -43.45 17.67 -18.74
CA LEU A 64 -43.72 18.47 -19.95
C LEU A 64 -44.78 19.55 -19.71
N LEU A 65 -45.79 19.25 -18.90
CA LEU A 65 -46.85 20.19 -18.56
C LEU A 65 -46.31 21.33 -17.68
N SER A 66 -45.40 21.03 -16.76
CA SER A 66 -44.72 22.02 -15.96
C SER A 66 -43.77 22.91 -16.78
N ASP A 67 -42.98 22.31 -17.67
CA ASP A 67 -42.09 23.08 -18.56
C ASP A 67 -42.92 23.97 -19.51
N LEU A 68 -44.10 23.50 -19.95
CA LEU A 68 -45.06 24.29 -20.71
C LEU A 68 -45.63 25.44 -19.86
N ALA A 69 -45.99 25.20 -18.60
CA ALA A 69 -46.45 26.25 -17.68
C ALA A 69 -45.43 27.39 -17.58
N TYR A 70 -44.16 27.04 -17.38
CA TYR A 70 -43.09 28.02 -17.31
C TYR A 70 -42.94 28.81 -18.62
N SER A 71 -43.12 28.18 -19.78
CA SER A 71 -43.09 28.89 -21.07
C SER A 71 -44.24 29.90 -21.29
N TYR A 72 -45.26 29.88 -20.43
CA TYR A 72 -46.33 30.89 -20.42
C TYR A 72 -46.01 32.10 -19.55
N ARG A 73 -44.97 32.03 -18.71
CA ARG A 73 -44.51 33.17 -17.93
C ARG A 73 -44.13 34.32 -18.89
N PHE A 74 -44.71 35.50 -18.67
CA PHE A 74 -44.61 36.71 -19.52
C PHE A 74 -45.36 36.68 -20.86
N VAL A 75 -46.07 35.60 -21.18
CA VAL A 75 -46.90 35.51 -22.41
C VAL A 75 -48.39 35.40 -22.06
N ASN A 76 -48.72 34.66 -21.01
CA ASN A 76 -50.08 34.53 -20.49
C ASN A 76 -50.01 34.07 -19.02
N SER A 77 -50.06 34.99 -18.07
CA SER A 77 -49.88 34.67 -16.64
C SER A 77 -50.97 33.74 -16.09
N ASP A 78 -52.20 33.86 -16.60
CA ASP A 78 -53.32 33.01 -16.19
C ASP A 78 -53.09 31.54 -16.54
N SER A 79 -52.49 31.27 -17.71
CA SER A 79 -52.12 29.93 -18.14
C SER A 79 -51.02 29.34 -17.27
N LEU A 80 -50.02 30.13 -16.86
CA LEU A 80 -48.99 29.71 -15.91
C LEU A 80 -49.64 29.20 -14.61
N ASN A 81 -50.53 29.98 -14.00
CA ASN A 81 -51.18 29.60 -12.75
C ASN A 81 -52.10 28.37 -12.92
N ALA A 82 -52.98 28.38 -13.93
CA ALA A 82 -53.94 27.30 -14.16
C ALA A 82 -53.27 25.97 -14.53
N ILE A 83 -52.14 26.01 -15.27
CA ILE A 83 -51.36 24.81 -15.54
C ILE A 83 -50.62 24.37 -14.28
N SER A 84 -50.00 25.27 -13.53
CA SER A 84 -49.27 24.93 -12.30
C SER A 84 -50.17 24.28 -11.25
N GLN A 85 -51.42 24.75 -11.08
CA GLN A 85 -52.42 24.11 -10.21
C GLN A 85 -52.78 22.68 -10.66
N ARG A 86 -52.84 22.44 -11.98
CA ARG A 86 -53.06 21.09 -12.52
C ARG A 86 -51.86 20.19 -12.28
N VAL A 87 -50.64 20.69 -12.48
CA VAL A 87 -49.39 19.99 -12.19
C VAL A 87 -49.34 19.62 -10.70
N LEU A 88 -49.71 20.54 -9.80
CA LEU A 88 -49.78 20.29 -8.36
C LEU A 88 -50.73 19.13 -8.07
N LYS A 89 -51.97 19.22 -8.56
CA LYS A 89 -52.99 18.17 -8.37
C LYS A 89 -52.51 16.81 -8.86
N TYR A 90 -52.00 16.72 -10.08
CA TYR A 90 -51.52 15.46 -10.64
C TYR A 90 -50.32 14.90 -9.87
N SER A 91 -49.42 15.77 -9.40
CA SER A 91 -48.24 15.36 -8.64
C SER A 91 -48.61 14.88 -7.24
N THR A 92 -49.53 15.55 -6.55
CA THR A 92 -50.03 15.12 -5.23
C THR A 92 -50.74 13.77 -5.33
N ASP A 93 -51.56 13.56 -6.37
CA ASP A 93 -52.30 12.31 -6.59
C ASP A 93 -51.41 11.06 -6.74
N ILE A 94 -50.12 11.22 -7.06
CA ILE A 94 -49.15 10.13 -7.22
C ILE A 94 -47.90 10.30 -6.34
N GLU A 95 -47.95 11.22 -5.36
CA GLU A 95 -46.84 11.51 -4.44
C GLU A 95 -45.51 11.87 -5.17
N TYR A 96 -45.60 12.58 -6.30
CA TYR A 96 -44.45 12.98 -7.11
C TYR A 96 -43.87 14.32 -6.66
N THR A 97 -42.98 14.29 -5.65
CA THR A 97 -42.41 15.50 -5.02
C THR A 97 -41.76 16.48 -6.00
N LYS A 98 -41.03 16.01 -7.01
CA LYS A 98 -40.42 16.90 -8.02
C LYS A 98 -41.46 17.69 -8.81
N GLY A 99 -42.62 17.09 -9.11
CA GLY A 99 -43.73 17.78 -9.76
C GLY A 99 -44.40 18.79 -8.84
N ILE A 100 -44.52 18.47 -7.53
CA ILE A 100 -45.03 19.40 -6.50
C ILE A 100 -44.12 20.63 -6.42
N ILE A 101 -42.80 20.44 -6.30
CA ILE A 101 -41.80 21.52 -6.26
C ILE A 101 -41.95 22.45 -7.47
N LYS A 102 -42.00 21.89 -8.68
CA LYS A 102 -42.14 22.71 -9.90
C LYS A 102 -43.48 23.45 -9.95
N ALA A 103 -44.57 22.83 -9.47
CA ALA A 103 -45.87 23.46 -9.44
C ALA A 103 -45.94 24.63 -8.44
N LEU A 104 -45.39 24.43 -7.23
CA LEU A 104 -45.28 25.48 -6.22
C LEU A 104 -44.44 26.65 -6.74
N SER A 105 -43.31 26.37 -7.38
CA SER A 105 -42.48 27.41 -8.03
C SER A 105 -43.23 28.16 -9.14
N GLY A 106 -43.98 27.46 -10.00
CA GLY A 106 -44.80 28.09 -11.03
C GLY A 106 -45.90 29.01 -10.46
N MET A 107 -46.56 28.58 -9.39
CA MET A 107 -47.55 29.39 -8.67
C MET A 107 -46.90 30.57 -7.92
N ALA A 108 -45.71 30.38 -7.35
CA ALA A 108 -44.95 31.45 -6.70
C ALA A 108 -44.60 32.53 -7.71
N ASN A 109 -43.99 32.15 -8.85
CA ASN A 109 -43.70 33.06 -9.95
C ASN A 109 -44.92 33.86 -10.41
N TYR A 110 -46.08 33.21 -10.58
CA TYR A 110 -47.33 33.93 -10.88
C TYR A 110 -47.68 34.98 -9.81
N ASN A 111 -47.61 34.62 -8.53
CA ASN A 111 -47.91 35.55 -7.45
C ASN A 111 -46.90 36.71 -7.38
N SER A 112 -45.62 36.43 -7.60
CA SER A 112 -44.56 37.44 -7.70
C SER A 112 -44.86 38.43 -8.83
N ASP A 113 -45.17 37.93 -10.02
CA ASP A 113 -45.44 38.74 -11.21
C ASP A 113 -46.73 39.57 -11.05
N GLN A 114 -47.71 39.11 -10.26
CA GLN A 114 -48.93 39.87 -9.89
C GLN A 114 -48.73 40.83 -8.70
N GLY A 115 -47.55 40.88 -8.07
CA GLY A 115 -47.27 41.70 -6.90
C GLY A 115 -47.68 41.10 -5.55
N ASN A 116 -48.22 39.87 -5.52
CA ASN A 116 -48.60 39.15 -4.30
C ASN A 116 -47.39 38.45 -3.64
N ARG A 117 -46.38 39.23 -3.26
CA ARG A 117 -45.06 38.72 -2.83
C ARG A 117 -45.12 37.89 -1.55
N GLU A 118 -45.95 38.25 -0.57
CA GLU A 118 -46.12 37.44 0.65
C GLU A 118 -46.53 36.01 0.31
N ARG A 119 -47.49 35.85 -0.60
CA ARG A 119 -47.95 34.53 -1.06
C ARG A 119 -46.88 33.82 -1.89
N SER A 120 -46.16 34.55 -2.74
CA SER A 120 -45.06 34.01 -3.54
C SER A 120 -43.94 33.45 -2.65
N MET A 121 -43.45 34.23 -1.69
CA MET A 121 -42.41 33.81 -0.76
C MET A 121 -42.83 32.62 0.10
N ALA A 122 -44.09 32.55 0.52
CA ALA A 122 -44.61 31.39 1.25
C ALA A 122 -44.53 30.10 0.40
N LEU A 123 -44.93 30.18 -0.87
CA LEU A 123 -44.86 29.06 -1.81
C LEU A 123 -43.42 28.66 -2.14
N PHE A 124 -42.51 29.62 -2.32
CA PHE A 124 -41.09 29.32 -2.52
C PHE A 124 -40.46 28.67 -1.30
N LYS A 125 -40.79 29.13 -0.07
CA LYS A 125 -40.29 28.50 1.17
C LYS A 125 -40.79 27.07 1.33
N GLU A 126 -42.06 26.82 1.02
CA GLU A 126 -42.62 25.46 0.98
C GLU A 126 -41.88 24.57 -0.03
N ALA A 127 -41.64 25.08 -1.24
CA ALA A 127 -40.88 24.36 -2.26
C ALA A 127 -39.41 24.11 -1.86
N LEU A 128 -38.78 25.06 -1.16
CA LEU A 128 -37.39 24.97 -0.71
C LEU A 128 -37.19 23.83 0.29
N ILE A 129 -38.12 23.70 1.26
CA ILE A 129 -38.11 22.59 2.23
C ILE A 129 -38.16 21.24 1.51
N LEU A 130 -39.04 21.11 0.50
CA LEU A 130 -39.14 19.89 -0.30
C LEU A 130 -37.88 19.60 -1.13
N THR A 131 -37.16 20.63 -1.58
CA THR A 131 -35.87 20.42 -2.27
C THR A 131 -34.78 19.92 -1.33
N GLU A 132 -34.74 20.40 -0.09
CA GLU A 132 -33.80 19.94 0.94
C GLU A 132 -34.05 18.45 1.29
N GLU A 133 -35.32 18.05 1.41
CA GLU A 133 -35.70 16.65 1.68
C GLU A 133 -35.36 15.70 0.53
N THR A 134 -35.46 16.17 -0.72
CA THR A 134 -35.24 15.34 -1.91
C THR A 134 -33.83 15.41 -2.48
N GLY A 135 -33.00 16.34 -2.00
CA GLY A 135 -31.66 16.62 -2.56
C GLY A 135 -31.70 17.12 -4.00
N ASN A 136 -32.79 17.77 -4.44
CA ASN A 136 -32.95 18.27 -5.81
C ASN A 136 -32.33 19.68 -5.97
N GLU A 137 -31.00 19.71 -6.00
CA GLU A 137 -30.19 20.94 -6.02
C GLU A 137 -30.44 21.84 -7.25
N ILE A 138 -30.90 21.28 -8.39
CA ILE A 138 -31.23 22.10 -9.57
C ILE A 138 -32.48 22.94 -9.29
N SER A 139 -33.54 22.31 -8.78
CA SER A 139 -34.77 23.03 -8.43
C SER A 139 -34.57 23.96 -7.23
N GLU A 140 -33.66 23.62 -6.31
CA GLU A 140 -33.24 24.49 -5.21
C GLU A 140 -32.73 25.84 -5.74
N LEU A 141 -31.89 25.84 -6.78
CA LEU A 141 -31.37 27.07 -7.39
C LEU A 141 -32.46 27.97 -7.97
N ASP A 142 -33.42 27.38 -8.68
CA ASP A 142 -34.55 28.14 -9.26
C ASP A 142 -35.40 28.80 -8.17
N ILE A 143 -35.61 28.10 -7.05
CA ILE A 143 -36.39 28.57 -5.90
C ILE A 143 -35.62 29.65 -5.14
N ILE A 144 -34.33 29.43 -4.87
CA ILE A 144 -33.44 30.42 -4.26
C ILE A 144 -33.48 31.71 -5.08
N ASN A 145 -33.38 31.59 -6.41
CA ASN A 145 -33.40 32.74 -7.30
C ASN A 145 -34.74 33.50 -7.23
N GLY A 146 -35.87 32.80 -7.30
CA GLY A 146 -37.19 33.42 -7.20
C GLY A 146 -37.46 34.07 -5.83
N LEU A 147 -37.08 33.39 -4.75
CA LEU A 147 -37.27 33.90 -3.39
C LEU A 147 -36.38 35.11 -3.11
N ALA A 148 -35.12 35.08 -3.53
CA ALA A 148 -34.19 36.20 -3.40
C ALA A 148 -34.64 37.41 -4.23
N HIS A 149 -35.22 37.16 -5.40
CA HIS A 149 -35.81 38.19 -6.23
C HIS A 149 -36.99 38.88 -5.52
N ASP A 150 -37.91 38.12 -4.90
CA ASP A 150 -39.00 38.71 -4.11
C ASP A 150 -38.48 39.53 -2.92
N TYR A 151 -37.48 39.03 -2.19
CA TYR A 151 -36.84 39.78 -1.10
C TYR A 151 -36.19 41.07 -1.58
N SER A 152 -35.49 41.04 -2.72
CA SER A 152 -34.91 42.23 -3.35
C SER A 152 -36.00 43.26 -3.63
N TYR A 153 -37.10 42.81 -4.22
CA TYR A 153 -38.22 43.66 -4.59
C TYR A 153 -38.93 44.28 -3.37
N GLU A 154 -39.02 43.58 -2.23
CA GLU A 154 -39.47 44.13 -0.94
C GLU A 154 -38.44 45.04 -0.25
N GLY A 155 -37.23 45.15 -0.81
CA GLY A 155 -36.14 45.93 -0.25
C GLY A 155 -35.37 45.22 0.87
N ASN A 156 -35.61 43.92 1.10
CA ASN A 156 -34.84 43.11 2.04
C ASN A 156 -33.57 42.57 1.37
N TYR A 157 -32.60 43.46 1.19
CA TYR A 157 -31.36 43.15 0.46
C TYR A 157 -30.43 42.19 1.22
N ALA A 158 -30.49 42.15 2.55
CA ALA A 158 -29.77 41.15 3.35
C ALA A 158 -30.18 39.73 2.95
N GLU A 159 -31.47 39.42 3.00
CA GLU A 159 -31.95 38.07 2.69
C GLU A 159 -31.75 37.74 1.21
N ALA A 160 -31.98 38.69 0.31
CA ALA A 160 -31.70 38.51 -1.11
C ALA A 160 -30.23 38.14 -1.37
N LEU A 161 -29.29 38.93 -0.83
CA LEU A 161 -27.87 38.68 -1.01
C LEU A 161 -27.43 37.36 -0.38
N ASN A 162 -27.90 37.05 0.83
CA ASN A 162 -27.60 35.79 1.52
C ASN A 162 -28.05 34.58 0.68
N LEU A 163 -29.27 34.62 0.16
CA LEU A 163 -29.80 33.57 -0.71
C LEU A 163 -29.02 33.46 -2.02
N TYR A 164 -28.70 34.57 -2.69
CA TYR A 164 -27.88 34.52 -3.91
C TYR A 164 -26.49 33.93 -3.64
N LEU A 165 -25.84 34.28 -2.53
CA LEU A 165 -24.53 33.74 -2.16
C LEU A 165 -24.60 32.22 -1.86
N LYS A 166 -25.63 31.78 -1.13
CA LYS A 166 -25.90 30.34 -0.93
C LYS A 166 -26.13 29.62 -2.26
N GLY A 167 -26.96 30.20 -3.14
CA GLY A 167 -27.20 29.67 -4.47
C GLY A 167 -25.91 29.57 -5.30
N ILE A 168 -24.99 30.54 -5.19
CA ILE A 168 -23.69 30.49 -5.88
C ILE A 168 -22.86 29.29 -5.41
N ASP A 169 -22.86 28.98 -4.11
CA ASP A 169 -22.17 27.80 -3.58
C ASP A 169 -22.79 26.49 -4.09
N VAL A 170 -24.12 26.40 -4.11
CA VAL A 170 -24.85 25.24 -4.68
C VAL A 170 -24.54 25.10 -6.18
N ALA A 171 -24.62 26.19 -6.94
CA ALA A 171 -24.36 26.20 -8.38
C ALA A 171 -22.91 25.78 -8.70
N ARG A 172 -21.92 26.19 -7.89
CA ARG A 172 -20.53 25.73 -8.02
C ARG A 172 -20.38 24.25 -7.69
N ARG A 173 -21.07 23.76 -6.66
CA ARG A 173 -21.02 22.36 -6.24
C ARG A 173 -21.52 21.41 -7.33
N ILE A 174 -22.59 21.80 -8.04
CA ILE A 174 -23.19 20.99 -9.11
C ILE A 174 -22.72 21.36 -10.54
N ASP A 175 -21.73 22.25 -10.67
CA ASP A 175 -21.25 22.84 -11.94
C ASP A 175 -22.35 23.42 -12.85
N CYS A 176 -23.39 24.02 -12.26
CA CYS A 176 -24.46 24.70 -13.00
C CYS A 176 -24.03 26.13 -13.36
N LYS A 177 -23.31 26.25 -14.48
CA LYS A 177 -22.77 27.53 -14.97
C LYS A 177 -23.84 28.56 -15.34
N GLU A 178 -24.99 28.11 -15.85
CA GLU A 178 -26.11 28.99 -16.20
C GLU A 178 -26.65 29.70 -14.96
N MET A 179 -26.99 28.95 -13.89
CA MET A 179 -27.41 29.57 -12.64
C MET A 179 -26.31 30.35 -11.95
N LEU A 180 -25.04 29.92 -12.06
CA LEU A 180 -23.93 30.71 -11.55
C LEU A 180 -23.87 32.09 -12.21
N SER A 181 -24.12 32.16 -13.52
CA SER A 181 -24.23 33.43 -14.25
C SER A 181 -25.37 34.29 -13.72
N ILE A 182 -26.59 33.74 -13.70
CA ILE A 182 -27.82 34.44 -13.29
C ILE A 182 -27.70 34.99 -11.87
N LEU A 183 -27.20 34.20 -10.91
CA LEU A 183 -27.08 34.62 -9.52
C LEU A 183 -26.05 35.74 -9.33
N ASN A 184 -24.91 35.70 -10.05
CA ASN A 184 -23.94 36.80 -10.00
C ASN A 184 -24.52 38.08 -10.65
N GLU A 185 -25.30 37.93 -11.71
CA GLU A 185 -25.98 39.05 -12.37
C GLU A 185 -27.02 39.70 -11.45
N ASN A 186 -27.79 38.90 -10.71
CA ASN A 186 -28.76 39.42 -9.75
C ASN A 186 -28.07 40.15 -8.57
N ILE A 187 -26.92 39.65 -8.09
CA ILE A 187 -26.11 40.40 -7.12
C ILE A 187 -25.61 41.71 -7.74
N ALA A 188 -25.18 41.71 -9.01
CA ALA A 188 -24.77 42.93 -9.69
C ALA A 188 -25.92 43.96 -9.74
N SER A 189 -27.15 43.51 -9.98
CA SER A 189 -28.35 44.35 -9.95
C SER A 189 -28.59 44.97 -8.57
N LEU A 190 -28.40 44.22 -7.47
CA LEU A 190 -28.52 44.77 -6.11
C LEU A 190 -27.55 45.93 -5.87
N TYR A 191 -26.31 45.82 -6.33
CA TYR A 191 -25.34 46.93 -6.24
C TYR A 191 -25.69 48.09 -7.18
N ALA A 192 -26.16 47.78 -8.39
CA ALA A 192 -26.58 48.77 -9.37
C ALA A 192 -27.75 49.64 -8.85
N ASP A 193 -28.74 49.04 -8.19
CA ASP A 193 -29.89 49.72 -7.61
C ASP A 193 -29.50 50.74 -6.52
N GLN A 194 -28.37 50.48 -5.85
CA GLN A 194 -27.73 51.37 -4.87
C GLN A 194 -26.76 52.37 -5.51
N LYS A 195 -26.67 52.41 -6.85
CA LYS A 195 -25.72 53.20 -7.63
C LYS A 195 -24.25 52.88 -7.35
N ASP A 196 -23.96 51.71 -6.80
CA ASP A 196 -22.61 51.19 -6.62
C ASP A 196 -22.15 50.47 -7.89
N TYR A 197 -21.95 51.26 -8.95
CA TYR A 197 -21.56 50.77 -10.27
C TYR A 197 -20.22 50.02 -10.24
N LYS A 198 -19.32 50.40 -9.32
CA LYS A 198 -18.01 49.77 -9.19
C LYS A 198 -18.15 48.31 -8.77
N ASN A 199 -18.91 48.04 -7.71
CA ASN A 199 -19.12 46.66 -7.27
C ASN A 199 -19.99 45.88 -8.24
N ALA A 200 -21.02 46.50 -8.84
CA ALA A 200 -21.82 45.86 -9.90
C ALA A 200 -20.94 45.35 -11.07
N LEU A 201 -20.00 46.17 -11.55
CA LEU A 201 -19.10 45.80 -12.65
C LEU A 201 -18.15 44.63 -12.30
N ILE A 202 -17.77 44.45 -11.04
CA ILE A 202 -16.96 43.29 -10.61
C ILE A 202 -17.74 41.98 -10.80
N PHE A 203 -19.02 41.98 -10.44
CA PHE A 203 -19.89 40.83 -10.67
C PHE A 203 -20.14 40.62 -12.16
N TYR A 204 -20.41 41.68 -12.93
CA TYR A 204 -20.57 41.56 -14.39
C TYR A 204 -19.32 41.02 -15.11
N ASP A 205 -18.11 41.37 -14.69
CA ASP A 205 -16.88 40.75 -15.24
C ASP A 205 -16.85 39.23 -14.98
N THR A 206 -17.29 38.81 -13.79
CA THR A 206 -17.43 37.39 -13.46
C THR A 206 -18.47 36.71 -14.35
N VAL A 207 -19.64 37.33 -14.52
CA VAL A 207 -20.73 36.86 -15.41
C VAL A 207 -20.22 36.71 -16.86
N GLN A 208 -19.55 37.72 -17.42
CA GLN A 208 -19.01 37.64 -18.78
C GLN A 208 -18.01 36.50 -18.95
N ARG A 209 -17.14 36.24 -17.96
CA ARG A 209 -16.21 35.10 -18.00
C ARG A 209 -16.94 33.76 -17.96
N ILE A 210 -18.06 33.66 -17.25
CA ILE A 210 -18.91 32.47 -17.24
C ILE A 210 -19.61 32.30 -18.58
N ASN A 211 -20.24 33.35 -19.11
CA ASN A 211 -20.99 33.33 -20.37
C ASN A 211 -20.11 32.96 -21.58
N ARG A 212 -18.87 33.47 -21.64
CA ARG A 212 -17.90 33.06 -22.66
C ARG A 212 -17.61 31.57 -22.65
N LYS A 213 -17.65 30.92 -21.48
CA LYS A 213 -17.47 29.46 -21.35
C LYS A 213 -18.75 28.69 -21.67
N LEU A 214 -19.92 29.27 -21.44
CA LEU A 214 -21.21 28.69 -21.83
C LEU A 214 -21.37 28.66 -23.36
N GLY A 215 -20.89 29.70 -24.05
CA GLY A 215 -21.00 29.80 -25.50
C GLY A 215 -22.45 29.97 -25.99
N ASN A 216 -23.32 30.54 -25.15
CA ASN A 216 -24.71 30.81 -25.47
C ASN A 216 -24.87 32.31 -25.79
N ASP A 217 -25.03 32.63 -27.08
CA ASP A 217 -25.17 34.01 -27.57
C ASP A 217 -26.40 34.72 -26.98
N ILE A 218 -27.47 34.00 -26.66
CA ILE A 218 -28.70 34.58 -26.08
C ILE A 218 -28.40 35.07 -24.66
N ILE A 219 -27.83 34.21 -23.80
CA ILE A 219 -27.45 34.59 -22.43
C ILE A 219 -26.45 35.76 -22.44
N ASP A 220 -25.49 35.75 -23.36
CA ASP A 220 -24.54 36.87 -23.49
C ASP A 220 -25.24 38.19 -23.90
N ALA A 221 -26.30 38.12 -24.72
CA ALA A 221 -27.13 39.26 -25.09
C ALA A 221 -28.04 39.75 -23.94
N GLU A 222 -28.58 38.84 -23.12
CA GLU A 222 -29.34 39.17 -21.90
C GLU A 222 -28.46 39.98 -20.94
N THR A 223 -27.30 39.43 -20.56
CA THR A 223 -26.33 40.13 -19.71
C THR A 223 -25.89 41.47 -20.32
N SER A 224 -25.63 41.51 -21.64
CA SER A 224 -25.23 42.75 -22.32
C SER A 224 -26.33 43.82 -22.25
N SER A 225 -27.62 43.44 -22.27
CA SER A 225 -28.74 44.39 -22.13
C SER A 225 -28.79 45.00 -20.73
N ASN A 226 -28.61 44.16 -19.71
CA ASN A 226 -28.57 44.62 -18.31
C ASN A 226 -27.35 45.52 -18.05
N MET A 227 -26.19 45.18 -18.62
CA MET A 227 -25.02 46.05 -18.59
C MET A 227 -25.23 47.36 -19.36
N ALA A 228 -26.00 47.37 -20.45
CA ALA A 228 -26.32 48.60 -21.17
C ALA A 228 -27.14 49.55 -20.30
N SER A 229 -28.12 49.03 -19.55
CA SER A 229 -28.88 49.80 -18.57
C SER A 229 -27.97 50.39 -17.48
N LEU A 230 -27.05 49.57 -16.94
CA LEU A 230 -26.04 50.02 -15.96
C LEU A 230 -25.15 51.15 -16.52
N TYR A 231 -24.60 50.99 -17.73
CA TYR A 231 -23.75 52.01 -18.35
C TYR A 231 -24.51 53.29 -18.66
N LYS A 232 -25.80 53.19 -19.03
CA LYS A 232 -26.68 54.35 -19.20
C LYS A 232 -26.85 55.10 -17.88
N ASP A 233 -27.10 54.40 -16.77
CA ASP A 233 -27.21 55.04 -15.45
C ASP A 233 -25.88 55.68 -15.01
N ALA A 234 -24.75 55.07 -15.35
CA ALA A 234 -23.41 55.63 -15.17
C ALA A 234 -23.04 56.73 -16.19
N LYS A 235 -23.97 57.14 -17.06
CA LYS A 235 -23.79 58.14 -18.13
C LYS A 235 -22.70 57.80 -19.17
N ASN A 236 -22.32 56.54 -19.29
CA ASN A 236 -21.42 56.05 -20.34
C ASN A 236 -22.22 55.55 -21.55
N PHE A 237 -22.70 56.51 -22.35
CA PHE A 237 -23.61 56.22 -23.45
C PHE A 237 -23.00 55.42 -24.60
N ASP A 238 -21.69 55.52 -24.82
CA ASP A 238 -21.00 54.78 -25.88
C ASP A 238 -21.01 53.28 -25.58
N LEU A 239 -20.64 52.88 -24.36
CA LEU A 239 -20.71 51.49 -23.94
C LEU A 239 -22.16 51.01 -23.83
N ALA A 240 -23.08 51.84 -23.34
CA ALA A 240 -24.50 51.48 -23.29
C ALA A 240 -25.04 51.16 -24.69
N MET A 241 -24.77 52.03 -25.67
CA MET A 241 -25.22 51.87 -27.05
C MET A 241 -24.55 50.68 -27.75
N PHE A 242 -23.26 50.45 -27.50
CA PHE A 242 -22.54 49.27 -28.03
C PHE A 242 -23.19 47.97 -27.56
N ASN A 243 -23.40 47.83 -26.24
CA ASN A 243 -23.95 46.60 -25.67
C ASN A 243 -25.40 46.38 -26.13
N ILE A 244 -26.25 47.40 -26.09
CA ILE A 244 -27.67 47.23 -26.45
C ILE A 244 -27.88 46.91 -27.93
N ASN A 245 -27.08 47.50 -28.84
CA ASN A 245 -27.19 47.20 -30.27
C ASN A 245 -26.77 45.76 -30.58
N LYS A 246 -25.73 45.27 -29.88
CA LYS A 246 -25.30 43.87 -29.98
C LYS A 246 -26.44 42.94 -29.52
N SER A 247 -27.06 43.24 -28.38
CA SER A 247 -28.16 42.44 -27.83
C SER A 247 -29.37 42.40 -28.75
N ILE A 248 -29.82 43.56 -29.25
CA ILE A 248 -30.96 43.67 -30.18
C ILE A 248 -30.73 42.77 -31.40
N ASN A 249 -29.57 42.84 -32.05
CA ASN A 249 -29.27 42.01 -33.21
C ASN A 249 -29.39 40.51 -32.90
N THR A 250 -28.90 40.07 -31.72
CA THR A 250 -29.05 38.68 -31.29
C THR A 250 -30.50 38.31 -31.05
N PHE A 251 -31.26 39.15 -30.37
CA PHE A 251 -32.66 38.88 -30.05
C PHE A 251 -33.57 38.93 -31.28
N GLU A 252 -33.34 39.82 -32.24
CA GLU A 252 -34.07 39.84 -33.52
C GLU A 252 -33.79 38.56 -34.31
N LYS A 253 -32.51 38.20 -34.47
CA LYS A 253 -32.08 36.99 -35.19
C LYS A 253 -32.69 35.73 -34.58
N ASN A 254 -32.69 35.64 -33.25
CA ASN A 254 -33.21 34.52 -32.50
C ASN A 254 -34.65 34.75 -32.02
N LYS A 255 -35.37 35.76 -32.52
CA LYS A 255 -36.75 36.16 -32.17
C LYS A 255 -37.10 35.91 -30.69
N VAL A 256 -36.26 36.45 -29.81
CA VAL A 256 -36.42 36.41 -28.35
C VAL A 256 -37.17 37.67 -27.93
N TYR A 257 -38.50 37.64 -27.97
CA TYR A 257 -39.34 38.85 -28.02
C TYR A 257 -39.52 39.57 -26.67
N ASP A 258 -39.50 38.83 -25.56
CA ASP A 258 -39.50 39.42 -24.21
C ASP A 258 -38.25 40.29 -24.01
N TRP A 259 -37.07 39.69 -24.19
CA TRP A 259 -35.82 40.43 -24.09
C TRP A 259 -35.61 41.47 -25.19
N LEU A 260 -36.20 41.28 -26.37
CA LEU A 260 -36.18 42.28 -27.43
C LEU A 260 -36.99 43.53 -27.04
N ALA A 261 -38.15 43.35 -26.41
CA ALA A 261 -38.96 44.46 -25.90
C ALA A 261 -38.17 45.24 -24.84
N TYR A 262 -37.61 44.54 -23.85
CA TYR A 262 -36.73 45.14 -22.86
C TYR A 262 -35.55 45.89 -23.51
N ALA A 263 -34.88 45.29 -24.50
CA ALA A 263 -33.73 45.91 -25.15
C ALA A 263 -34.10 47.19 -25.94
N TYR A 264 -35.29 47.22 -26.55
CA TYR A 264 -35.83 48.43 -27.18
C TYR A 264 -36.18 49.51 -26.17
N GLU A 265 -36.75 49.16 -25.02
CA GLU A 265 -36.99 50.08 -23.91
C GLU A 265 -35.67 50.71 -23.45
N VAL A 266 -34.65 49.89 -23.14
CA VAL A 266 -33.33 50.38 -22.71
C VAL A 266 -32.69 51.29 -23.76
N LYS A 267 -32.81 50.96 -25.05
CA LYS A 267 -32.30 51.82 -26.12
C LYS A 267 -33.07 53.15 -26.20
N GLY A 268 -34.39 53.11 -26.03
CA GLY A 268 -35.24 54.29 -25.90
C GLY A 268 -34.80 55.17 -24.72
N SER A 269 -34.54 54.57 -23.56
CA SER A 269 -34.10 55.30 -22.37
C SER A 269 -32.71 55.92 -22.52
N ILE A 270 -31.78 55.27 -23.24
CA ILE A 270 -30.49 55.88 -23.60
C ILE A 270 -30.68 57.15 -24.43
N TYR A 271 -31.58 57.14 -25.42
CA TYR A 271 -31.86 58.33 -26.22
C TYR A 271 -32.61 59.41 -25.42
N LEU A 272 -33.50 59.02 -24.52
CA LEU A 272 -34.21 59.94 -23.62
C LEU A 272 -33.24 60.71 -22.73
N GLU A 273 -32.26 60.02 -22.13
CA GLU A 273 -31.21 60.63 -21.31
C GLU A 273 -30.26 61.56 -22.09
N GLN A 274 -30.23 61.44 -23.42
CA GLN A 274 -29.54 62.36 -24.32
C GLN A 274 -30.46 63.46 -24.88
N GLU A 275 -31.70 63.56 -24.39
CA GLU A 275 -32.74 64.49 -24.85
C GLU A 275 -33.09 64.34 -26.34
N LYS A 276 -32.79 63.17 -26.93
CA LYS A 276 -33.09 62.84 -28.33
C LYS A 276 -34.50 62.25 -28.45
N TYR A 277 -35.51 63.05 -28.13
CA TYR A 277 -36.88 62.59 -27.93
C TYR A 277 -37.49 61.84 -29.13
N GLN A 278 -37.21 62.27 -30.37
CA GLN A 278 -37.74 61.58 -31.56
C GLN A 278 -37.18 60.15 -31.70
N TRP A 279 -35.89 59.96 -31.41
CA TRP A 279 -35.26 58.65 -31.43
C TRP A 279 -35.73 57.79 -30.26
N ALA A 280 -35.85 58.38 -29.07
CA ALA A 280 -36.40 57.70 -27.90
C ALA A 280 -37.82 57.18 -28.18
N LEU A 281 -38.67 58.04 -28.76
CA LEU A 281 -40.05 57.67 -29.12
C LEU A 281 -40.09 56.49 -30.09
N TYR A 282 -39.26 56.50 -31.13
CA TYR A 282 -39.20 55.41 -32.10
C TYR A 282 -38.93 54.05 -31.43
N TRP A 283 -37.92 53.97 -30.56
CA TRP A 283 -37.58 52.72 -29.88
C TRP A 283 -38.62 52.31 -28.85
N TYR A 284 -39.20 53.26 -28.11
CA TYR A 284 -40.31 52.97 -27.22
C TYR A 284 -41.56 52.47 -27.97
N ASP A 285 -41.87 53.02 -29.14
CA ASP A 285 -42.97 52.52 -29.97
C ASP A 285 -42.70 51.07 -30.43
N GLN A 286 -41.46 50.72 -30.79
CA GLN A 286 -41.10 49.33 -31.11
C GLN A 286 -41.30 48.40 -29.90
N SER A 287 -40.85 48.81 -28.71
CA SER A 287 -41.08 48.08 -27.46
C SER A 287 -42.58 47.89 -27.18
N ASN A 288 -43.36 48.96 -27.32
CA ASN A 288 -44.80 48.95 -27.05
C ASN A 288 -45.57 48.05 -28.03
N MET A 289 -45.14 47.98 -29.30
CA MET A 289 -45.72 47.06 -30.27
C MET A 289 -45.54 45.60 -29.85
N LEU A 290 -44.37 45.21 -29.33
CA LEU A 290 -44.12 43.86 -28.85
C LEU A 290 -44.99 43.50 -27.64
N HIS A 291 -45.10 44.40 -26.66
CA HIS A 291 -46.00 44.18 -25.52
C HIS A 291 -47.45 43.98 -25.95
N ASN A 292 -47.97 44.82 -26.84
CA ASN A 292 -49.38 44.72 -27.25
C ASN A 292 -49.70 43.48 -28.10
N GLN A 293 -48.70 42.84 -28.72
CA GLN A 293 -48.92 41.70 -29.62
C GLN A 293 -48.60 40.35 -29.01
N GLN A 294 -47.64 40.28 -28.08
CA GLN A 294 -47.00 39.00 -27.73
C GLN A 294 -46.70 38.81 -26.25
N LEU A 295 -46.77 39.85 -25.41
CA LEU A 295 -46.31 39.79 -24.02
C LEU A 295 -47.39 40.22 -23.04
N ASP A 296 -47.31 39.65 -21.85
CA ASP A 296 -48.18 39.89 -20.70
C ASP A 296 -47.26 40.05 -19.46
N ASP A 297 -46.50 41.15 -19.44
CA ASP A 297 -45.62 41.53 -18.32
C ASP A 297 -45.84 43.00 -17.94
N ASP A 298 -46.58 43.20 -16.84
CA ASP A 298 -46.88 44.51 -16.29
C ASP A 298 -45.62 45.23 -15.75
N ARG A 299 -44.57 44.50 -15.35
CA ARG A 299 -43.37 45.09 -14.72
C ARG A 299 -42.56 45.87 -15.74
N GLU A 300 -42.28 45.27 -16.90
CA GLU A 300 -41.56 45.93 -17.99
C GLU A 300 -42.38 47.09 -18.58
N LYS A 301 -43.71 46.94 -18.61
CA LYS A 301 -44.62 47.96 -19.12
C LYS A 301 -44.53 49.27 -18.33
N ILE A 302 -44.26 49.25 -17.02
CA ILE A 302 -44.13 50.47 -16.20
C ILE A 302 -43.01 51.38 -16.72
N ASN A 303 -41.81 50.83 -16.92
CA ASN A 303 -40.65 51.61 -17.35
C ASN A 303 -40.89 52.20 -18.75
N LEU A 304 -41.49 51.40 -19.64
CA LEU A 304 -41.90 51.84 -20.96
C LEU A 304 -42.92 52.98 -20.91
N MET A 305 -44.02 52.84 -20.17
CA MET A 305 -45.07 53.86 -20.07
C MET A 305 -44.50 55.18 -19.51
N ASN A 306 -43.68 55.10 -18.47
CA ASN A 306 -43.00 56.25 -17.90
C ASN A 306 -41.99 56.89 -18.87
N GLY A 307 -41.21 56.09 -19.59
CA GLY A 307 -40.30 56.54 -20.64
C GLY A 307 -41.03 57.29 -21.75
N MET A 308 -42.14 56.73 -22.26
CA MET A 308 -43.00 57.37 -23.24
C MET A 308 -43.59 58.68 -22.70
N ALA A 309 -44.05 58.70 -21.45
CA ALA A 309 -44.58 59.91 -20.83
C ALA A 309 -43.52 61.03 -20.76
N LYS A 310 -42.31 60.71 -20.30
CA LYS A 310 -41.17 61.65 -20.25
C LYS A 310 -40.80 62.17 -21.65
N VAL A 311 -40.82 61.30 -22.67
CA VAL A 311 -40.58 61.70 -24.06
C VAL A 311 -41.65 62.67 -24.56
N TYR A 312 -42.93 62.39 -24.33
CA TYR A 312 -44.03 63.26 -24.75
C TYR A 312 -44.03 64.60 -24.02
N LEU A 313 -43.65 64.62 -22.73
CA LEU A 313 -43.41 65.85 -21.99
C LEU A 313 -42.29 66.68 -22.63
N GLY A 314 -41.15 66.07 -22.97
CA GLY A 314 -40.04 66.74 -23.66
C GLY A 314 -40.39 67.27 -25.05
N LEU A 315 -41.37 66.65 -25.73
CA LEU A 315 -41.92 67.10 -27.01
C LEU A 315 -43.03 68.17 -26.87
N GLY A 316 -43.40 68.57 -25.65
CA GLY A 316 -44.50 69.52 -25.40
C GLY A 316 -45.89 68.95 -25.73
N ARG A 317 -46.06 67.62 -25.69
CA ARG A 317 -47.33 66.93 -25.97
C ARG A 317 -47.97 66.44 -24.67
N ASP A 318 -48.44 67.38 -23.87
CA ASP A 318 -48.86 67.13 -22.49
C ASP A 318 -50.03 66.14 -22.34
N SER A 319 -51.00 66.13 -23.26
CA SER A 319 -52.12 65.18 -23.18
C SER A 319 -51.67 63.72 -23.33
N LEU A 320 -50.70 63.46 -24.22
CA LEU A 320 -50.13 62.13 -24.40
C LEU A 320 -49.22 61.79 -23.22
N SER A 321 -48.42 62.74 -22.74
CA SER A 321 -47.62 62.56 -21.52
C SER A 321 -48.48 62.11 -20.34
N MET A 322 -49.59 62.82 -20.06
CA MET A 322 -50.53 62.46 -19.00
C MET A 322 -51.16 61.09 -19.21
N LYS A 323 -51.54 60.74 -20.44
CA LYS A 323 -52.12 59.43 -20.75
C LYS A 323 -51.16 58.31 -20.32
N TYR A 324 -49.92 58.36 -20.79
CA TYR A 324 -48.93 57.32 -20.52
C TYR A 324 -48.48 57.32 -19.05
N ALA A 325 -48.33 58.49 -18.41
CA ALA A 325 -47.98 58.56 -17.00
C ALA A 325 -49.08 58.01 -16.09
N ASN A 326 -50.35 58.25 -16.40
CA ASN A 326 -51.48 57.67 -15.65
C ASN A 326 -51.58 56.15 -15.83
N GLU A 327 -51.41 55.65 -17.06
CA GLU A 327 -51.37 54.20 -17.32
C GLU A 327 -50.23 53.53 -16.55
N GLY A 328 -49.01 54.10 -16.59
CA GLY A 328 -47.87 53.63 -15.80
C GLY A 328 -48.13 53.66 -14.30
N LEU A 329 -48.78 54.71 -13.79
CA LEU A 329 -49.11 54.85 -12.38
C LEU A 329 -50.15 53.81 -11.92
N GLU A 330 -51.16 53.52 -12.75
CA GLU A 330 -52.18 52.50 -12.48
C GLU A 330 -51.54 51.12 -12.35
N ILE A 331 -50.70 50.74 -13.33
CA ILE A 331 -49.97 49.47 -13.30
C ILE A 331 -49.04 49.42 -12.08
N SER A 332 -48.31 50.50 -11.80
CA SER A 332 -47.41 50.58 -10.64
C SER A 332 -48.13 50.43 -9.30
N ARG A 333 -49.38 50.88 -9.19
CA ARG A 333 -50.23 50.66 -8.00
C ARG A 333 -50.72 49.22 -7.93
N LYS A 334 -51.15 48.64 -9.05
CA LYS A 334 -51.61 47.24 -9.14
C LYS A 334 -50.55 46.27 -8.62
N ILE A 335 -49.31 46.40 -9.08
CA ILE A 335 -48.21 45.51 -8.71
C ILE A 335 -47.34 46.03 -7.56
N GLN A 336 -47.75 47.12 -6.91
CA GLN A 336 -47.05 47.74 -5.77
C GLN A 336 -45.59 48.15 -6.07
N SER A 337 -45.30 48.60 -7.28
CA SER A 337 -43.99 49.15 -7.66
C SER A 337 -43.81 50.57 -7.15
N LEU A 338 -43.04 50.75 -6.07
CA LEU A 338 -42.78 52.06 -5.48
C LEU A 338 -42.03 53.01 -6.45
N GLN A 339 -40.99 52.50 -7.12
CA GLN A 339 -40.22 53.29 -8.09
C GLN A 339 -41.10 53.76 -9.26
N GLY A 340 -41.96 52.88 -9.78
CA GLY A 340 -42.90 53.24 -10.85
C GLY A 340 -43.89 54.33 -10.42
N GLN A 341 -44.39 54.28 -9.19
CA GLN A 341 -45.26 55.32 -8.62
C GLN A 341 -44.54 56.66 -8.46
N ILE A 342 -43.29 56.67 -8.01
CA ILE A 342 -42.44 57.88 -7.91
C ILE A 342 -42.25 58.50 -9.29
N ASP A 343 -41.79 57.71 -10.25
CA ASP A 343 -41.46 58.15 -11.61
C ASP A 343 -42.65 58.74 -12.36
N CYS A 344 -43.80 58.06 -12.29
CA CYS A 344 -45.02 58.53 -12.92
C CYS A 344 -45.58 59.78 -12.22
N SER A 345 -45.50 59.85 -10.88
CA SER A 345 -45.95 61.02 -10.12
C SER A 345 -45.07 62.25 -10.39
N GLU A 346 -43.76 62.05 -10.54
CA GLU A 346 -42.84 63.13 -10.93
C GLU A 346 -43.21 63.69 -12.33
N THR A 347 -43.51 62.80 -13.27
CA THR A 347 -43.88 63.20 -14.64
C THR A 347 -45.22 63.94 -14.65
N LEU A 348 -46.23 63.44 -13.94
CA LEU A 348 -47.53 64.11 -13.81
C LEU A 348 -47.39 65.48 -13.13
N TYR A 349 -46.59 65.58 -12.07
CA TYR A 349 -46.27 66.86 -11.44
C TYR A 349 -45.71 67.87 -12.46
N LYS A 350 -44.74 67.46 -13.28
CA LYS A 350 -44.12 68.34 -14.29
C LYS A 350 -45.14 68.79 -15.34
N VAL A 351 -46.02 67.90 -15.80
CA VAL A 351 -47.08 68.25 -16.76
C VAL A 351 -48.06 69.26 -16.17
N TYR A 352 -48.64 68.97 -14.99
CA TYR A 352 -49.61 69.86 -14.36
C TYR A 352 -49.00 71.21 -13.97
N LYS A 353 -47.71 71.24 -13.61
CA LYS A 353 -46.96 72.48 -13.39
C LYS A 353 -46.84 73.30 -14.67
N ASN A 354 -46.52 72.68 -15.80
CA ASN A 354 -46.41 73.36 -17.10
C ASN A 354 -47.77 73.90 -17.58
N ASN A 355 -48.87 73.21 -17.25
CA ASN A 355 -50.24 73.63 -17.57
C ASN A 355 -50.81 74.68 -16.59
N GLU A 356 -50.03 75.15 -15.62
CA GLU A 356 -50.47 76.09 -14.56
C GLU A 356 -51.60 75.54 -13.66
N GLU A 357 -51.80 74.21 -13.64
CA GLU A 357 -52.78 73.53 -12.78
C GLU A 357 -52.19 73.28 -11.38
N HIS A 358 -52.04 74.35 -10.60
CA HIS A 358 -51.28 74.34 -9.35
C HIS A 358 -51.74 73.33 -8.29
N VAL A 359 -53.06 73.09 -8.15
CA VAL A 359 -53.59 72.15 -7.15
C VAL A 359 -53.21 70.70 -7.49
N ALA A 360 -53.40 70.30 -8.75
CA ALA A 360 -53.02 68.98 -9.21
C ALA A 360 -51.51 68.79 -9.15
N ALA A 361 -50.73 69.79 -9.59
CA ALA A 361 -49.28 69.78 -9.48
C ALA A 361 -48.80 69.60 -8.03
N LEU A 362 -49.41 70.30 -7.07
CA LEU A 362 -49.05 70.17 -5.65
C LEU A 362 -49.33 68.76 -5.12
N ASN A 363 -50.51 68.19 -5.43
CA ASN A 363 -50.86 66.83 -4.99
C ASN A 363 -49.85 65.78 -5.49
N TYR A 364 -49.47 65.85 -6.77
CA TYR A 364 -48.48 64.94 -7.34
C TYR A 364 -47.06 65.21 -6.82
N LEU A 365 -46.71 66.46 -6.54
CA LEU A 365 -45.43 66.82 -5.90
C LEU A 365 -45.31 66.25 -4.49
N GLU A 366 -46.37 66.39 -3.68
CA GLU A 366 -46.41 65.85 -2.31
C GLU A 366 -46.33 64.32 -2.33
N SER A 367 -47.08 63.67 -3.24
CA SER A 367 -47.01 62.22 -3.42
C SER A 367 -45.61 61.76 -3.87
N PHE A 368 -45.05 62.38 -4.90
CA PHE A 368 -43.69 62.10 -5.39
C PHE A 368 -42.66 62.27 -4.27
N LYS A 369 -42.70 63.38 -3.54
CA LYS A 369 -41.74 63.69 -2.48
C LYS A 369 -41.85 62.71 -1.31
N ALA A 370 -43.06 62.41 -0.85
CA ALA A 370 -43.28 61.47 0.24
C ALA A 370 -42.75 60.06 -0.10
N LEU A 371 -43.04 59.59 -1.32
CA LEU A 371 -42.57 58.28 -1.80
C LEU A 371 -41.05 58.27 -2.02
N SER A 372 -40.48 59.34 -2.59
CA SER A 372 -39.04 59.49 -2.80
C SER A 372 -38.26 59.56 -1.48
N ASP A 373 -38.75 60.30 -0.49
CA ASP A 373 -38.14 60.38 0.84
C ASP A 373 -38.16 59.02 1.55
N SER A 374 -39.24 58.25 1.38
CA SER A 374 -39.31 56.87 1.88
C SER A 374 -38.27 55.99 1.20
N LEU A 375 -38.26 55.96 -0.14
CA LEU A 375 -37.36 55.12 -0.91
C LEU A 375 -35.89 55.44 -0.63
N PHE A 376 -35.52 56.72 -0.50
CA PHE A 376 -34.14 57.12 -0.21
C PHE A 376 -33.66 56.63 1.17
N ARG A 377 -34.52 56.73 2.20
CA ARG A 377 -34.23 56.17 3.53
C ARG A 377 -34.02 54.65 3.45
N ASP A 378 -34.87 53.96 2.69
CA ASP A 378 -34.78 52.51 2.51
C ASP A 378 -33.52 52.11 1.75
N LYS A 379 -33.11 52.84 0.71
CA LYS A 379 -31.86 52.59 -0.03
C LYS A 379 -30.60 52.70 0.84
N ASN A 380 -30.49 53.73 1.67
CA ASN A 380 -29.34 53.85 2.58
C ASN A 380 -29.26 52.66 3.56
N LYS A 381 -30.41 52.22 4.08
CA LYS A 381 -30.49 51.02 4.94
C LYS A 381 -30.10 49.75 4.17
N GLN A 382 -30.56 49.60 2.94
CA GLN A 382 -30.23 48.48 2.06
C GLN A 382 -28.73 48.40 1.75
N SER A 383 -28.09 49.53 1.43
CA SER A 383 -26.65 49.59 1.18
C SER A 383 -25.81 49.12 2.38
N LEU A 384 -26.17 49.55 3.59
CA LEU A 384 -25.52 49.09 4.82
C LEU A 384 -25.76 47.58 5.04
N SER A 385 -27.00 47.15 4.84
CA SER A 385 -27.41 45.75 4.97
C SER A 385 -26.66 44.82 4.00
N LEU A 386 -26.45 45.21 2.74
CA LEU A 386 -25.63 44.45 1.78
C LEU A 386 -24.19 44.27 2.28
N LEU A 387 -23.59 45.36 2.79
CA LEU A 387 -22.22 45.32 3.29
C LEU A 387 -22.10 44.42 4.52
N GLU A 388 -23.00 44.55 5.48
CA GLU A 388 -23.06 43.71 6.68
C GLU A 388 -23.24 42.24 6.34
N THR A 389 -24.22 41.90 5.48
CA THR A 389 -24.46 40.52 5.05
C THR A 389 -23.26 39.93 4.31
N LYS A 390 -22.61 40.70 3.43
CA LYS A 390 -21.40 40.23 2.74
C LYS A 390 -20.28 39.92 3.73
N ILE A 391 -20.02 40.83 4.67
CA ILE A 391 -18.97 40.65 5.69
C ILE A 391 -19.29 39.43 6.57
N GLN A 392 -20.53 39.30 7.03
CA GLN A 392 -20.96 38.18 7.86
C GLN A 392 -20.79 36.84 7.11
N TYR A 393 -21.24 36.78 5.87
CA TYR A 393 -21.11 35.58 5.05
C TYR A 393 -19.64 35.21 4.79
N GLU A 394 -18.76 36.20 4.54
CA GLU A 394 -17.32 35.97 4.40
C GLU A 394 -16.69 35.47 5.72
N GLN A 395 -17.11 36.01 6.87
CA GLN A 395 -16.67 35.56 8.20
C GLN A 395 -17.12 34.14 8.52
N GLU A 396 -18.39 33.80 8.29
CA GLU A 396 -18.93 32.44 8.48
C GLU A 396 -18.18 31.42 7.61
N LYS A 397 -17.89 31.79 6.35
CA LYS A 397 -17.11 30.95 5.45
C LYS A 397 -15.67 30.74 5.93
N GLN A 398 -15.03 31.79 6.44
CA GLN A 398 -13.68 31.70 6.99
C GLN A 398 -13.63 30.80 8.23
N GLN A 399 -14.61 30.94 9.15
CA GLN A 399 -14.74 30.07 10.32
C GLN A 399 -14.93 28.60 9.91
N LEU A 400 -15.75 28.34 8.90
CA LEU A 400 -15.96 26.97 8.39
C LEU A 400 -14.66 26.37 7.84
N ILE A 401 -13.85 27.16 7.13
CA ILE A 401 -12.53 26.74 6.63
C ILE A 401 -11.60 26.40 7.81
N GLU A 402 -11.53 27.26 8.84
CA GLU A 402 -10.68 27.02 10.02
C GLU A 402 -11.09 25.75 10.78
N VAL A 403 -12.39 25.52 10.97
CA VAL A 403 -12.92 24.29 11.58
C VAL A 403 -12.55 23.05 10.75
N ASN A 404 -12.67 23.14 9.43
CA ASN A 404 -12.34 22.04 8.53
C ASN A 404 -10.83 21.75 8.53
N GLU A 405 -9.98 22.78 8.51
CA GLU A 405 -8.52 22.63 8.61
C GLU A 405 -8.11 21.98 9.94
N ALA A 406 -8.73 22.38 11.06
CA ALA A 406 -8.51 21.76 12.36
C ALA A 406 -8.92 20.27 12.36
N ALA A 407 -10.05 19.93 11.73
CA ALA A 407 -10.50 18.55 11.58
C ALA A 407 -9.53 17.72 10.73
N LEU A 408 -9.04 18.27 9.61
CA LEU A 408 -8.04 17.63 8.75
C LEU A 408 -6.70 17.45 9.47
N ALA A 409 -6.27 18.43 10.28
CA ALA A 409 -5.06 18.31 11.10
C ALA A 409 -5.20 17.15 12.12
N LYS A 410 -6.36 17.00 12.74
CA LYS A 410 -6.67 15.88 13.64
C LYS A 410 -6.63 14.54 12.90
N GLN A 411 -7.22 14.46 11.70
CA GLN A 411 -7.17 13.26 10.86
C GLN A 411 -5.73 12.89 10.47
N ARG A 412 -4.93 13.88 10.07
CA ARG A 412 -3.51 13.69 9.76
C ARG A 412 -2.71 13.17 10.96
N ASN A 413 -3.00 13.66 12.16
CA ASN A 413 -2.39 13.13 13.38
C ASN A 413 -2.76 11.66 13.63
N TYR A 414 -4.01 11.26 13.43
CA TYR A 414 -4.40 9.85 13.50
C TYR A 414 -3.65 8.98 12.50
N ILE A 415 -3.50 9.44 11.26
CA ILE A 415 -2.70 8.74 10.23
C ILE A 415 -1.25 8.56 10.69
N TYR A 416 -0.62 9.61 11.25
CA TYR A 416 0.75 9.50 11.77
C TYR A 416 0.87 8.51 12.92
N PHE A 417 -0.07 8.52 13.88
CA PHE A 417 -0.09 7.52 14.95
C PHE A 417 -0.21 6.09 14.41
N THR A 418 -1.10 5.85 13.45
CA THR A 418 -1.25 4.53 12.81
C THR A 418 0.03 4.09 12.10
N VAL A 419 0.70 4.97 11.36
CA VAL A 419 1.97 4.67 10.68
C VAL A 419 3.08 4.33 11.68
N ILE A 420 3.19 5.08 12.79
CA ILE A 420 4.18 4.82 13.84
C ILE A 420 3.93 3.45 14.47
N ILE A 421 2.67 3.11 14.79
CA ILE A 421 2.31 1.79 15.35
C ILE A 421 2.69 0.67 14.38
N LEU A 422 2.38 0.81 13.09
CA LEU A 422 2.75 -0.17 12.07
C LEU A 422 4.28 -0.34 11.95
N LEU A 423 5.04 0.75 12.06
CA LEU A 423 6.50 0.71 12.02
C LEU A 423 7.07 -0.01 13.25
N ILE A 424 6.52 0.26 14.44
CA ILE A 424 6.89 -0.45 15.68
C ILE A 424 6.60 -1.95 15.54
N LEU A 425 5.42 -2.34 15.04
CA LEU A 425 5.05 -3.74 14.83
C LEU A 425 5.97 -4.44 13.81
N SER A 426 6.36 -3.74 12.75
CA SER A 426 7.34 -4.24 11.78
C SER A 426 8.72 -4.49 12.42
N VAL A 427 9.20 -3.54 13.25
CA VAL A 427 10.48 -3.69 13.97
C VAL A 427 10.41 -4.87 14.95
N ILE A 428 9.33 -4.99 15.73
CA ILE A 428 9.12 -6.12 16.65
C ILE A 428 9.15 -7.45 15.89
N THR A 429 8.42 -7.53 14.77
CA THR A 429 8.37 -8.74 13.92
C THR A 429 9.76 -9.09 13.37
N PHE A 430 10.55 -8.09 12.95
CA PHE A 430 11.92 -8.28 12.51
C PHE A 430 12.84 -8.80 13.63
N VAL A 431 12.73 -8.23 14.84
CA VAL A 431 13.51 -8.67 16.01
C VAL A 431 13.18 -10.11 16.38
N ILE A 432 11.89 -10.48 16.40
CA ILE A 432 11.46 -11.86 16.67
C ILE A 432 12.05 -12.83 15.65
N ARG A 433 11.92 -12.54 14.34
CA ARG A 433 12.48 -13.38 13.28
C ARG A 433 14.01 -13.50 13.37
N ARG A 434 14.69 -12.42 13.76
CA ARG A 434 16.14 -12.45 13.98
C ARG A 434 16.51 -13.32 15.18
N SER A 435 15.76 -13.21 16.29
CA SER A 435 15.95 -14.02 17.49
C SER A 435 15.76 -15.52 17.20
N GLU A 436 14.69 -15.88 16.48
CA GLU A 436 14.43 -17.26 16.07
C GLU A 436 15.57 -17.85 15.22
N LYS A 437 16.12 -17.07 14.28
CA LYS A 437 17.28 -17.51 13.47
C LYS A 437 18.52 -17.76 14.34
N ILE A 438 18.77 -16.88 15.31
CA ILE A 438 19.90 -17.02 16.23
C ILE A 438 19.70 -18.26 17.13
N GLN A 439 18.51 -18.47 17.69
CA GLN A 439 18.19 -19.66 18.48
C GLN A 439 18.39 -20.94 17.69
N LYS A 440 17.93 -21.01 16.43
CA LYS A 440 18.16 -22.18 15.57
C LYS A 440 19.64 -22.46 15.35
N LYS A 441 20.45 -21.42 15.10
CA LYS A 441 21.90 -21.58 14.93
C LYS A 441 22.57 -22.06 16.22
N LEU A 442 22.19 -21.47 17.36
CA LEU A 442 22.75 -21.83 18.67
C LEU A 442 22.38 -23.27 19.07
N ASN A 443 21.13 -23.68 18.86
CA ASN A 443 20.70 -25.05 19.13
C ASN A 443 21.45 -26.07 18.27
N LYS A 444 21.76 -25.73 17.01
CA LYS A 444 22.57 -26.58 16.14
C LYS A 444 24.00 -26.74 16.69
N GLU A 445 24.66 -25.63 17.04
CA GLU A 445 26.01 -25.66 17.61
C GLU A 445 26.06 -26.40 18.96
N LEU A 446 25.03 -26.22 19.78
CA LEU A 446 24.91 -26.91 21.07
C LEU A 446 24.78 -28.42 20.85
N HIS A 447 23.97 -28.85 19.88
CA HIS A 447 23.84 -30.26 19.53
C HIS A 447 25.17 -30.87 19.07
N GLU A 448 25.90 -30.21 18.17
CA GLU A 448 27.22 -30.64 17.69
C GLU A 448 28.23 -30.76 18.85
N LYS A 449 28.24 -29.82 19.80
CA LYS A 449 29.11 -29.90 20.99
C LYS A 449 28.72 -31.03 21.93
N THR A 450 27.43 -31.27 22.13
CA THR A 450 26.95 -32.37 22.98
C THR A 450 27.39 -33.71 22.40
N GLU A 451 27.25 -33.93 21.09
CA GLU A 451 27.72 -35.15 20.43
C GLU A 451 29.22 -35.36 20.62
N ALA A 452 30.04 -34.32 20.38
CA ALA A 452 31.48 -34.39 20.56
C ALA A 452 31.91 -34.70 22.01
N VAL A 453 31.16 -34.20 23.00
CA VAL A 453 31.42 -34.51 24.42
C VAL A 453 31.10 -35.97 24.72
N THR A 454 29.96 -36.48 24.26
CA THR A 454 29.57 -37.89 24.49
C THR A 454 30.55 -38.88 23.87
N GLU A 455 31.12 -38.56 22.70
CA GLU A 455 32.15 -39.39 22.07
C GLU A 455 33.44 -39.45 22.89
N ARG A 456 33.91 -38.30 23.40
CA ARG A 456 35.10 -38.23 24.26
C ARG A 456 34.91 -38.99 25.57
N GLU A 457 33.72 -38.93 26.15
CA GLU A 457 33.40 -39.66 27.38
C GLU A 457 33.49 -41.18 27.17
N SER A 458 33.00 -41.67 26.03
CA SER A 458 33.09 -43.09 25.66
C SER A 458 34.54 -43.56 25.53
N GLN A 459 35.39 -42.80 24.83
CA GLN A 459 36.82 -43.11 24.65
C GLN A 459 37.57 -43.15 25.98
N LEU A 460 37.32 -42.18 26.87
CA LEU A 460 37.93 -42.15 28.19
C LEU A 460 37.58 -43.39 29.03
N ASN A 461 36.34 -43.85 28.94
CA ASN A 461 35.87 -44.99 29.71
C ASN A 461 36.52 -46.31 29.25
N GLU A 462 36.76 -46.47 27.95
CA GLU A 462 37.46 -47.63 27.38
C GLU A 462 38.93 -47.70 27.85
N VAL A 463 39.64 -46.57 27.82
CA VAL A 463 41.02 -46.46 28.31
C VAL A 463 41.11 -46.82 29.79
N ASN A 464 40.17 -46.35 30.61
CA ASN A 464 40.15 -46.64 32.04
C ASN A 464 39.91 -48.13 32.35
N LYS A 465 39.05 -48.82 31.59
CA LYS A 465 38.82 -50.26 31.75
C LYS A 465 40.09 -51.08 31.47
N THR A 466 40.80 -50.75 30.40
CA THR A 466 42.06 -51.40 30.03
C THR A 466 43.13 -51.21 31.10
N LYS A 467 43.28 -49.98 31.61
CA LYS A 467 44.20 -49.65 32.71
C LYS A 467 43.92 -50.48 33.97
N THR A 468 42.65 -50.65 34.33
CA THR A 468 42.25 -51.37 35.56
C THR A 468 42.55 -52.86 35.49
N LYS A 469 42.32 -53.48 34.32
CA LYS A 469 42.60 -54.90 34.08
C LYS A 469 44.09 -55.24 34.21
N LEU A 470 44.97 -54.33 33.77
CA LEU A 470 46.42 -54.49 33.87
C LEU A 470 46.91 -54.51 35.32
N PHE A 471 46.50 -53.53 36.13
CA PHE A 471 46.91 -53.46 37.54
C PHE A 471 46.49 -54.70 38.34
N SER A 472 45.35 -55.30 37.98
CA SER A 472 44.89 -56.55 38.60
C SER A 472 45.83 -57.73 38.31
N ILE A 473 46.34 -57.86 37.08
CA ILE A 473 47.28 -58.93 36.68
C ILE A 473 48.63 -58.76 37.39
N ILE A 474 49.15 -57.52 37.43
CA ILE A 474 50.43 -57.20 38.09
C ILE A 474 50.40 -57.54 39.58
N GLY A 475 49.31 -57.18 40.25
CA GLY A 475 49.15 -57.42 41.68
C GLY A 475 49.14 -58.90 42.05
N HIS A 476 48.72 -59.77 41.15
CA HIS A 476 48.68 -61.22 41.38
C HIS A 476 50.07 -61.86 41.24
N ASP A 477 50.83 -61.50 40.20
CA ASP A 477 52.09 -62.18 39.86
C ASP A 477 53.30 -61.73 40.67
N LEU A 478 53.27 -60.51 41.23
CA LEU A 478 54.32 -60.01 42.14
C LEU A 478 54.15 -60.51 43.58
N ARG A 479 52.91 -60.72 44.04
CA ARG A 479 52.60 -60.98 45.45
C ARG A 479 53.10 -62.36 45.92
N GLY A 480 53.06 -63.36 45.05
CA GLY A 480 53.52 -64.72 45.34
C GLY A 480 55.02 -64.81 45.70
N PRO A 481 55.95 -64.47 44.79
CA PRO A 481 57.38 -64.60 45.05
C PRO A 481 57.90 -63.61 46.09
N ILE A 482 57.33 -62.40 46.19
CA ILE A 482 57.65 -61.47 47.29
C ILE A 482 57.21 -62.03 48.64
N GLY A 483 56.03 -62.65 48.71
CA GLY A 483 55.55 -63.32 49.93
C GLY A 483 56.45 -64.49 50.34
N ALA A 484 56.90 -65.30 49.38
CA ALA A 484 57.83 -66.40 49.63
C ALA A 484 59.21 -65.92 50.11
N LEU A 485 59.75 -64.87 49.47
CA LEU A 485 61.00 -64.20 49.88
C LEU A 485 60.89 -63.67 51.31
N HIS A 486 59.79 -62.97 51.63
CA HIS A 486 59.55 -62.44 52.96
C HIS A 486 59.43 -63.56 54.01
N GLY A 487 58.72 -64.64 53.69
CA GLY A 487 58.60 -65.80 54.57
C GLY A 487 59.93 -66.50 54.85
N LEU A 488 60.75 -66.72 53.83
CA LEU A 488 62.08 -67.33 53.97
C LEU A 488 63.05 -66.46 54.79
N LEU A 489 63.06 -65.15 54.53
CA LEU A 489 63.85 -64.21 55.33
C LEU A 489 63.41 -64.21 56.79
N LYS A 490 62.10 -64.29 57.05
CA LYS A 490 61.52 -64.36 58.39
C LYS A 490 61.93 -65.65 59.13
N LEU A 491 61.85 -66.81 58.47
CA LEU A 491 62.25 -68.10 59.05
C LEU A 491 63.73 -68.14 59.46
N TYR A 492 64.60 -67.46 58.71
CA TYR A 492 66.01 -67.28 59.08
C TYR A 492 66.19 -66.32 60.26
N THR A 493 65.51 -65.17 60.26
CA THR A 493 65.62 -64.20 61.38
C THR A 493 65.02 -64.73 62.68
N ASP A 494 63.99 -65.58 62.59
CA ASP A 494 63.34 -66.20 63.75
C ASP A 494 64.11 -67.44 64.25
N GLY A 495 65.21 -67.81 63.59
CA GLY A 495 66.12 -68.88 64.00
C GLY A 495 65.63 -70.30 63.70
N GLU A 496 64.53 -70.45 62.96
CA GLU A 496 63.93 -71.75 62.60
C GLU A 496 64.72 -72.49 61.51
N VAL A 497 65.58 -71.78 60.77
CA VAL A 497 66.44 -72.34 59.72
C VAL A 497 67.89 -71.96 60.03
N ASN A 498 68.79 -72.94 60.04
CA ASN A 498 70.21 -72.70 60.33
C ASN A 498 70.95 -72.07 59.12
N LYS A 499 72.19 -71.61 59.33
CA LYS A 499 72.96 -70.93 58.28
C LYS A 499 73.18 -71.79 57.03
N ASP A 500 73.44 -73.08 57.20
CA ASP A 500 73.72 -73.98 56.08
C ASP A 500 72.45 -74.33 55.29
N GLU A 501 71.32 -74.49 55.97
CA GLU A 501 69.99 -74.65 55.35
C GLU A 501 69.55 -73.38 54.63
N PHE A 502 69.76 -72.19 55.20
CA PHE A 502 69.44 -70.93 54.52
C PHE A 502 70.28 -70.73 53.26
N VAL A 503 71.58 -71.05 53.33
CA VAL A 503 72.48 -71.04 52.17
C VAL A 503 72.00 -72.00 51.08
N SER A 504 71.38 -73.13 51.43
CA SER A 504 70.79 -74.06 50.45
C SER A 504 69.59 -73.46 49.67
N PHE A 505 68.89 -72.46 50.23
CA PHE A 505 67.78 -71.76 49.56
C PHE A 505 68.23 -70.56 48.71
N ILE A 506 69.46 -70.07 48.88
CA ILE A 506 70.00 -68.92 48.12
C ILE A 506 69.91 -69.08 46.60
N PRO A 507 70.22 -70.25 46.00
CA PRO A 507 70.07 -70.44 44.56
C PRO A 507 68.61 -70.26 44.10
N LYS A 508 67.64 -70.72 44.90
CA LYS A 508 66.21 -70.59 44.60
C LYS A 508 65.72 -69.15 44.78
N LEU A 509 66.18 -68.47 45.83
CA LEU A 509 65.92 -67.05 46.08
C LEU A 509 66.47 -66.16 44.96
N LYS A 510 67.70 -66.42 44.50
CA LYS A 510 68.30 -65.75 43.35
C LYS A 510 67.41 -65.92 42.12
N ALA A 511 67.00 -67.15 41.81
CA ALA A 511 66.11 -67.43 40.69
C ALA A 511 64.74 -66.71 40.81
N ASP A 512 64.14 -66.66 42.00
CA ASP A 512 62.84 -66.01 42.22
C ASP A 512 62.94 -64.47 42.12
N VAL A 513 64.03 -63.86 42.59
CA VAL A 513 64.30 -62.42 42.42
C VAL A 513 64.62 -62.06 40.96
N GLU A 514 65.39 -62.90 40.26
CA GLU A 514 65.63 -62.74 38.83
C GLU A 514 64.34 -62.86 38.02
N ASN A 515 63.43 -63.76 38.40
CA ASN A 515 62.10 -63.87 37.79
C ASN A 515 61.22 -62.63 38.03
N ILE A 516 61.23 -62.06 39.24
CA ILE A 516 60.54 -60.79 39.53
C ILE A 516 61.15 -59.67 38.68
N SER A 517 62.46 -59.56 38.64
CA SER A 517 63.16 -58.53 37.86
C SER A 517 62.85 -58.65 36.36
N PHE A 518 62.81 -59.88 35.83
CA PHE A 518 62.40 -60.15 34.46
C PHE A 518 60.94 -59.75 34.19
N ALA A 519 60.00 -60.12 35.08
CA ALA A 519 58.60 -59.73 34.94
C ALA A 519 58.39 -58.21 34.99
N LEU A 520 59.11 -57.53 35.89
CA LEU A 520 59.04 -56.09 36.08
C LEU A 520 59.66 -55.33 34.90
N ASN A 521 60.77 -55.81 34.35
CA ASN A 521 61.38 -55.25 33.15
C ASN A 521 60.55 -55.48 31.88
N ASN A 522 59.91 -56.65 31.73
CA ASN A 522 58.96 -56.89 30.64
C ASN A 522 57.73 -56.00 30.75
N LEU A 523 57.20 -55.81 31.96
CA LEU A 523 56.08 -54.91 32.22
C LEU A 523 56.46 -53.45 31.98
N LEU A 524 57.65 -53.01 32.40
CA LEU A 524 58.16 -51.67 32.13
C LEU A 524 58.31 -51.43 30.62
N SER A 525 58.87 -52.41 29.91
CA SER A 525 58.99 -52.37 28.45
C SER A 525 57.62 -52.27 27.78
N TRP A 526 56.61 -53.01 28.26
CA TRP A 526 55.24 -52.96 27.76
C TRP A 526 54.49 -51.67 28.16
N GLY A 527 54.69 -51.15 29.37
CA GLY A 527 54.15 -49.86 29.79
C GLY A 527 54.69 -48.70 28.95
N GLN A 528 55.99 -48.75 28.62
CA GLN A 528 56.60 -47.83 27.67
C GLN A 528 56.04 -47.99 26.25
N THR A 529 55.70 -49.22 25.81
CA THR A 529 55.08 -49.44 24.49
C THR A 529 53.70 -48.81 24.37
N GLN A 530 52.89 -48.85 25.43
CA GLN A 530 51.52 -48.30 25.46
C GLN A 530 51.48 -46.78 25.68
N LEU A 531 52.35 -46.24 26.55
CA LEU A 531 52.33 -44.81 26.89
C LEU A 531 52.91 -43.92 25.80
N ASN A 532 53.93 -44.38 25.07
CA ASN A 532 54.65 -43.54 24.11
C ASN A 532 54.55 -44.01 22.66
N GLY A 533 54.00 -45.20 22.40
CA GLY A 533 54.16 -45.90 21.12
C GLY A 533 55.63 -46.29 20.92
N VAL A 534 55.92 -47.55 20.64
CA VAL A 534 57.32 -47.95 20.40
C VAL A 534 57.79 -47.38 19.08
N VAL A 535 58.68 -46.40 19.13
CA VAL A 535 59.46 -45.96 17.97
C VAL A 535 60.50 -47.04 17.68
N THR A 536 60.21 -47.93 16.74
CA THR A 536 61.19 -48.89 16.23
C THR A 536 62.31 -48.12 15.53
N LYS A 537 63.57 -48.30 15.96
CA LYS A 537 64.74 -47.66 15.35
C LYS A 537 65.56 -48.71 14.59
N PRO A 538 65.12 -49.12 13.39
CA PRO A 538 65.81 -50.15 12.66
C PRO A 538 67.20 -49.66 12.24
N LYS A 539 68.20 -50.50 12.45
CA LYS A 539 69.57 -50.28 11.99
C LYS A 539 70.10 -51.57 11.37
N ARG A 540 71.24 -51.46 10.68
CA ARG A 540 71.94 -52.63 10.16
C ARG A 540 72.59 -53.38 11.33
N VAL A 541 72.19 -54.63 11.54
CA VAL A 541 72.65 -55.46 12.66
C VAL A 541 73.17 -56.80 12.14
N SER A 542 74.29 -57.26 12.69
CA SER A 542 74.78 -58.64 12.49
C SER A 542 73.94 -59.60 13.32
N LEU A 543 73.16 -60.46 12.65
CA LEU A 543 72.35 -61.47 13.32
C LEU A 543 73.24 -62.51 14.03
N ASP A 544 74.40 -62.83 13.46
CA ASP A 544 75.35 -63.78 14.06
C ASP A 544 75.88 -63.26 15.41
N ASN A 545 76.23 -61.98 15.50
CA ASN A 545 76.66 -61.38 16.77
C ASN A 545 75.56 -61.44 17.84
N LEU A 546 74.31 -61.16 17.45
CA LEU A 546 73.17 -61.22 18.38
C LEU A 546 72.90 -62.64 18.87
N VAL A 547 72.94 -63.62 17.97
CA VAL A 547 72.71 -65.02 18.33
C VAL A 547 73.84 -65.54 19.21
N ASN A 548 75.10 -65.30 18.85
CA ASN A 548 76.25 -65.74 19.65
C ASN A 548 76.27 -65.11 21.04
N ALA A 549 75.93 -63.82 21.18
CA ALA A 549 75.81 -63.17 22.49
C ALA A 549 74.74 -63.83 23.36
N ASN A 550 73.59 -64.21 22.78
CA ASN A 550 72.52 -64.90 23.52
C ASN A 550 72.85 -66.37 23.83
N ILE A 551 73.57 -67.07 22.94
CA ILE A 551 74.09 -68.42 23.23
C ILE A 551 75.06 -68.38 24.41
N GLN A 552 75.99 -67.41 24.42
CA GLN A 552 76.95 -67.25 25.51
C GLN A 552 76.26 -66.87 26.82
N LEU A 553 75.27 -65.98 26.78
CA LEU A 553 74.49 -65.61 27.97
C LEU A 553 73.76 -66.81 28.58
N LEU A 554 73.23 -67.70 27.74
CA LEU A 554 72.46 -68.87 28.16
C LEU A 554 73.30 -70.14 28.28
N SER A 555 74.63 -70.06 28.10
CA SER A 555 75.49 -71.25 28.03
C SER A 555 75.54 -71.99 29.36
N GLU A 556 75.60 -71.28 30.48
CA GLU A 556 75.64 -71.89 31.82
C GLU A 556 74.37 -72.70 32.11
N ILE A 557 73.20 -72.15 31.75
CA ILE A 557 71.89 -72.80 31.90
C ILE A 557 71.78 -74.01 30.97
N ALA A 558 72.25 -73.90 29.72
CA ALA A 558 72.27 -75.00 28.76
C ALA A 558 73.22 -76.14 29.19
N SER A 559 74.42 -75.79 29.67
CA SER A 559 75.40 -76.74 30.22
C SER A 559 74.87 -77.46 31.46
N GLY A 560 74.07 -76.79 32.30
CA GLY A 560 73.40 -77.41 33.45
C GLY A 560 72.47 -78.57 33.08
N LYS A 561 71.89 -78.58 31.87
CA LYS A 561 71.10 -79.68 31.30
C LYS A 561 71.87 -80.54 30.29
N ALA A 562 73.17 -80.31 30.13
CA ALA A 562 73.99 -80.90 29.06
C ALA A 562 73.38 -80.71 27.64
N ILE A 563 72.65 -79.62 27.40
CA ILE A 563 72.03 -79.32 26.11
C ILE A 563 73.09 -78.77 25.15
N LYS A 564 73.20 -79.35 23.97
CA LYS A 564 74.08 -78.87 22.91
C LYS A 564 73.35 -77.83 22.06
N ILE A 565 73.90 -76.63 21.95
CA ILE A 565 73.38 -75.58 21.06
C ILE A 565 74.25 -75.49 19.81
N ILE A 566 73.65 -75.65 18.62
CA ILE A 566 74.33 -75.56 17.33
C ILE A 566 73.87 -74.28 16.61
N ASN A 567 74.81 -73.37 16.35
CA ASN A 567 74.61 -72.23 15.47
C ASN A 567 74.93 -72.65 14.02
N GLN A 568 73.92 -72.67 13.15
CA GLN A 568 74.02 -72.96 11.71
C GLN A 568 73.60 -71.76 10.86
N LEU A 569 73.89 -70.54 11.33
CA LEU A 569 73.68 -69.33 10.55
C LEU A 569 74.66 -69.27 9.35
N PRO A 570 74.24 -68.71 8.20
CA PRO A 570 75.13 -68.45 7.07
C PRO A 570 76.14 -67.36 7.41
N GLU A 571 77.25 -67.27 6.66
CA GLU A 571 78.29 -66.28 6.92
C GLU A 571 77.75 -64.84 6.86
N ASN A 572 77.87 -64.13 7.99
CA ASN A 572 77.55 -62.72 8.17
C ASN A 572 76.11 -62.32 7.74
N PRO A 573 75.05 -62.87 8.35
CA PRO A 573 73.68 -62.50 8.03
C PRO A 573 73.36 -61.11 8.59
N GLN A 574 73.06 -60.16 7.70
CA GLN A 574 72.77 -58.78 8.06
C GLN A 574 71.27 -58.50 7.98
N ILE A 575 70.70 -57.98 9.07
CA ILE A 575 69.27 -57.65 9.20
C ILE A 575 69.06 -56.14 9.33
N TRP A 576 67.92 -55.63 8.85
CA TRP A 576 67.47 -54.26 9.05
C TRP A 576 66.33 -54.26 10.07
N ALA A 577 66.69 -54.15 11.35
CA ALA A 577 65.76 -54.25 12.46
C ALA A 577 66.29 -53.51 13.68
N ASP A 578 65.42 -53.25 14.66
CA ASP A 578 65.84 -52.72 15.95
C ASP A 578 66.58 -53.81 16.74
N GLN A 579 67.87 -53.55 17.02
CA GLN A 579 68.74 -54.51 17.69
C GLN A 579 68.18 -54.99 19.03
N ASN A 580 67.61 -54.09 19.83
CA ASN A 580 67.13 -54.44 21.18
C ASN A 580 65.86 -55.28 21.10
N GLN A 581 64.98 -54.99 20.15
CA GLN A 581 63.74 -55.74 19.95
C GLN A 581 64.02 -57.17 19.47
N ILE A 582 64.94 -57.33 18.52
CA ILE A 582 65.32 -58.67 18.02
C ILE A 582 66.13 -59.46 19.06
N ASP A 583 66.98 -58.79 19.85
CA ASP A 583 67.67 -59.42 20.99
C ASP A 583 66.68 -60.02 22.01
N ILE A 584 65.60 -59.29 22.35
CA ILE A 584 64.54 -59.80 23.23
C ILE A 584 63.86 -61.03 22.62
N VAL A 585 63.56 -61.00 21.32
CA VAL A 585 62.92 -62.14 20.62
C VAL A 585 63.83 -63.37 20.66
N ILE A 586 65.10 -63.23 20.27
CA ILE A 586 66.07 -64.34 20.25
C ILE A 586 66.25 -64.91 21.66
N ARG A 587 66.45 -64.05 22.66
CA ARG A 587 66.59 -64.48 24.06
C ARG A 587 65.38 -65.25 24.56
N ASN A 588 64.17 -64.76 24.28
CA ASN A 588 62.93 -65.43 24.71
C ASN A 588 62.74 -66.78 24.02
N LEU A 589 62.98 -66.87 22.71
CA LEU A 589 62.84 -68.13 21.99
C LEU A 589 63.89 -69.16 22.42
N LEU A 590 65.14 -68.74 22.64
CA LEU A 590 66.20 -69.64 23.13
C LEU A 590 65.99 -70.08 24.58
N SER A 591 65.58 -69.16 25.45
CA SER A 591 65.25 -69.51 26.84
C SER A 591 64.09 -70.51 26.89
N ASN A 592 63.05 -70.30 26.07
CA ASN A 592 61.95 -71.28 25.94
C ASN A 592 62.46 -72.62 25.40
N ALA A 593 63.31 -72.63 24.37
CA ALA A 593 63.88 -73.86 23.81
C ALA A 593 64.67 -74.65 24.87
N ILE A 594 65.53 -74.00 25.66
CA ILE A 594 66.30 -74.64 26.75
C ILE A 594 65.36 -75.16 27.85
N LYS A 595 64.33 -74.39 28.18
CA LYS A 595 63.37 -74.74 29.23
C LYS A 595 62.54 -75.98 28.90
N PHE A 596 62.13 -76.15 27.64
CA PHE A 596 61.24 -77.24 27.23
C PHE A 596 61.97 -78.44 26.60
N THR A 597 63.31 -78.40 26.56
CA THR A 597 64.16 -79.51 26.13
C THR A 597 64.63 -80.34 27.32
N PRO A 598 64.52 -81.69 27.28
CA PRO A 598 65.10 -82.57 28.30
C PRO A 598 66.63 -82.56 28.32
N ASP A 599 67.21 -83.16 29.36
CA ASP A 599 68.67 -83.27 29.50
C ASP A 599 69.30 -84.03 28.31
N ASN A 600 70.51 -83.64 27.91
CA ASN A 600 71.22 -84.11 26.71
C ASN A 600 70.52 -83.83 25.36
N GLY A 601 69.56 -82.90 25.34
CA GLY A 601 68.88 -82.49 24.12
C GLY A 601 69.71 -81.59 23.20
N LEU A 602 69.13 -81.27 22.04
CA LEU A 602 69.78 -80.49 20.99
C LEU A 602 68.91 -79.28 20.62
N ILE A 603 69.53 -78.10 20.53
CA ILE A 603 68.91 -76.88 20.01
C ILE A 603 69.72 -76.41 18.80
N THR A 604 69.04 -76.18 17.68
CA THR A 604 69.64 -75.69 16.44
C THR A 604 69.04 -74.34 16.07
N ILE A 605 69.89 -73.37 15.75
CA ILE A 605 69.49 -72.08 15.23
C ILE A 605 69.99 -71.98 13.79
N GLU A 606 69.08 -71.75 12.86
CA GLU A 606 69.37 -71.63 11.43
C GLU A 606 68.70 -70.37 10.87
N ALA A 607 69.25 -69.82 9.80
CA ALA A 607 68.60 -68.73 9.07
C ALA A 607 68.68 -68.97 7.56
N ILE A 608 67.55 -68.82 6.89
CA ILE A 608 67.42 -69.00 5.44
C ILE A 608 66.87 -67.70 4.84
N GLU A 609 67.52 -67.22 3.79
CA GLU A 609 67.02 -66.07 3.04
C GLU A 609 65.85 -66.50 2.13
N LYS A 610 64.70 -65.83 2.27
CA LYS A 610 63.54 -66.00 1.40
C LYS A 610 62.96 -64.63 1.03
N SER A 611 62.90 -64.34 -0.26
CA SER A 611 62.22 -63.15 -0.80
C SER A 611 62.60 -61.81 -0.14
N GLY A 612 63.90 -61.58 0.10
CA GLY A 612 64.40 -60.32 0.72
C GLY A 612 64.27 -60.25 2.25
N MET A 613 63.85 -61.34 2.90
CA MET A 613 63.75 -61.47 4.35
C MET A 613 64.63 -62.62 4.84
N TRP A 614 65.21 -62.49 6.03
CA TRP A 614 65.80 -63.61 6.75
C TRP A 614 64.71 -64.33 7.54
N GLN A 615 64.47 -65.60 7.24
CA GLN A 615 63.67 -66.50 8.07
C GLN A 615 64.60 -67.18 9.07
N VAL A 616 64.47 -66.85 10.36
CA VAL A 616 65.24 -67.46 11.44
C VAL A 616 64.40 -68.55 12.09
N THR A 617 64.99 -69.73 12.24
CA THR A 617 64.37 -70.87 12.91
C THR A 617 65.15 -71.18 14.19
N VAL A 618 64.44 -71.31 15.30
CA VAL A 618 64.95 -71.89 16.55
C VAL A 618 64.27 -73.23 16.75
N LYS A 619 65.02 -74.31 16.59
CA LYS A 619 64.54 -75.70 16.65
C LYS A 619 65.08 -76.40 17.88
N ASP A 620 64.20 -77.01 18.64
CA ASP A 620 64.54 -77.84 19.79
C ASP A 620 64.09 -79.30 19.61
N THR A 621 64.72 -80.21 20.34
CA THR A 621 64.31 -81.62 20.46
C THR A 621 63.46 -81.87 21.71
N GLY A 622 62.69 -80.86 22.15
CA GLY A 622 61.95 -80.88 23.40
C GLY A 622 60.62 -81.65 23.38
N ILE A 623 59.80 -81.40 24.40
CA ILE A 623 58.54 -82.14 24.62
C ILE A 623 57.45 -81.90 23.56
N GLY A 624 57.58 -80.85 22.75
CA GLY A 624 56.60 -80.46 21.74
C GLY A 624 55.23 -80.02 22.29
N MET A 625 54.33 -79.58 21.41
CA MET A 625 53.00 -79.04 21.74
C MET A 625 51.91 -79.64 20.85
N ASN A 626 50.69 -79.80 21.38
CA ASN A 626 49.53 -80.23 20.58
C ASN A 626 49.01 -79.10 19.67
N LYS A 627 48.16 -79.44 18.69
CA LYS A 627 47.63 -78.47 17.70
C LYS A 627 46.75 -77.37 18.31
N GLU A 628 46.10 -77.64 19.46
CA GLU A 628 45.26 -76.65 20.13
C GLU A 628 46.08 -75.55 20.81
N ILE A 629 47.17 -75.93 21.47
CA ILE A 629 48.11 -74.98 22.08
C ILE A 629 48.78 -74.15 20.98
N GLN A 630 49.25 -74.77 19.88
CA GLN A 630 49.88 -74.07 18.76
C GLN A 630 49.00 -72.98 18.13
N LYS A 631 47.67 -73.17 18.08
CA LYS A 631 46.74 -72.14 17.56
C LYS A 631 46.58 -70.95 18.52
N LYS A 632 46.60 -71.21 19.84
CA LYS A 632 46.31 -70.22 20.86
C LYS A 632 47.53 -69.43 21.32
N ILE A 633 48.76 -69.96 21.22
CA ILE A 633 49.95 -69.31 21.81
C ILE A 633 50.28 -67.88 21.31
N PHE A 634 49.68 -67.43 20.20
CA PHE A 634 49.85 -66.09 19.65
C PHE A 634 48.55 -65.26 19.61
N GLU A 635 47.44 -65.71 20.23
CA GLU A 635 46.18 -64.95 20.36
C GLU A 635 46.24 -63.95 21.52
N ASP A 636 45.70 -62.74 21.31
CA ASP A 636 45.90 -61.58 22.21
C ASP A 636 45.20 -61.70 23.59
N SER A 637 44.53 -62.84 23.88
CA SER A 637 43.72 -63.07 25.08
C SER A 637 43.97 -64.39 25.81
N SER A 638 44.97 -65.20 25.42
CA SER A 638 45.25 -66.48 26.08
C SER A 638 46.60 -66.50 26.80
N ASN A 639 46.59 -66.39 28.14
CA ASN A 639 47.77 -66.62 28.98
C ASN A 639 47.93 -68.12 29.24
N ILE A 640 48.40 -68.88 28.25
CA ILE A 640 48.67 -70.32 28.41
C ILE A 640 50.07 -70.50 29.01
N THR A 641 50.15 -70.94 30.26
CA THR A 641 51.42 -71.24 30.94
C THR A 641 51.54 -72.73 31.20
N THR A 642 52.62 -73.35 30.74
CA THR A 642 53.00 -74.74 31.06
C THR A 642 54.33 -74.76 31.82
N TYR A 643 54.57 -75.81 32.59
CA TYR A 643 55.83 -76.03 33.28
C TYR A 643 56.89 -76.61 32.33
N GLY A 644 58.13 -76.17 32.47
CA GLY A 644 59.29 -76.70 31.74
C GLY A 644 59.69 -78.11 32.19
N THR A 645 60.70 -78.69 31.54
CA THR A 645 61.14 -80.07 31.80
C THR A 645 61.73 -80.27 33.21
N ASN A 646 62.23 -79.21 33.84
CA ASN A 646 62.72 -79.20 35.23
C ASN A 646 61.89 -78.27 36.13
N ASN A 647 60.56 -78.26 35.94
CA ASN A 647 59.57 -77.48 36.73
C ASN A 647 59.72 -75.94 36.68
N GLU A 648 60.31 -75.39 35.62
CA GLU A 648 60.41 -73.95 35.46
C GLU A 648 59.03 -73.34 35.08
N ARG A 649 58.53 -72.35 35.81
CA ARG A 649 57.23 -71.68 35.52
C ARG A 649 57.38 -70.65 34.40
N GLY A 650 56.40 -70.58 33.49
CA GLY A 650 56.39 -69.60 32.38
C GLY A 650 55.52 -68.39 32.73
N THR A 651 55.90 -67.20 32.27
CA THR A 651 55.17 -65.94 32.55
C THR A 651 53.99 -65.68 31.60
N GLY A 652 53.84 -66.45 30.53
CA GLY A 652 52.75 -66.32 29.55
C GLY A 652 52.81 -65.07 28.65
N LEU A 653 53.57 -64.03 29.04
CA LEU A 653 53.68 -62.75 28.33
C LEU A 653 54.82 -62.68 27.30
N GLY A 654 55.78 -63.61 27.35
CA GLY A 654 56.99 -63.55 26.52
C GLY A 654 56.71 -63.71 25.01
N LEU A 655 55.78 -64.60 24.63
CA LEU A 655 55.50 -64.90 23.21
C LEU A 655 54.63 -63.85 22.53
N SER A 656 53.68 -63.23 23.25
CA SER A 656 52.90 -62.09 22.74
C SER A 656 53.78 -60.87 22.51
N LEU A 657 54.74 -60.62 23.42
CA LEU A 657 55.76 -59.58 23.24
C LEU A 657 56.63 -59.86 22.01
N CYS A 658 57.07 -61.11 21.81
CA CYS A 658 57.84 -61.49 20.62
C CYS A 658 57.06 -61.21 19.32
N LYS A 659 55.76 -61.52 19.29
CA LYS A 659 54.88 -61.22 18.13
C LYS A 659 54.81 -59.72 17.86
N GLU A 660 54.61 -58.90 18.88
CA GLU A 660 54.53 -57.44 18.72
C GLU A 660 55.86 -56.85 18.20
N MET A 661 57.00 -57.28 18.74
CA MET A 661 58.33 -56.83 18.31
C MET A 661 58.65 -57.24 16.87
N ILE A 662 58.30 -58.47 16.48
CA ILE A 662 58.49 -58.94 15.11
C ILE A 662 57.59 -58.19 14.13
N LEU A 663 56.31 -57.97 14.45
CA LEU A 663 55.39 -57.18 13.62
C LEU A 663 55.87 -55.73 13.44
N LYS A 664 56.37 -55.10 14.51
CA LYS A 664 56.96 -53.75 14.46
C LYS A 664 58.23 -53.66 13.62
N ASN A 665 58.96 -54.77 13.47
CA ASN A 665 60.08 -54.89 12.52
C ASN A 665 59.64 -55.41 11.13
N LYS A 666 58.34 -55.31 10.80
CA LYS A 666 57.75 -55.75 9.52
C LYS A 666 57.94 -57.25 9.23
N GLY A 667 58.09 -58.05 10.27
CA GLY A 667 58.24 -59.50 10.21
C GLY A 667 56.97 -60.27 10.56
N LYS A 668 57.05 -61.59 10.52
CA LYS A 668 56.00 -62.52 10.97
C LYS A 668 56.60 -63.62 11.83
N ILE A 669 55.91 -64.05 12.88
CA ILE A 669 56.31 -65.16 13.77
C ILE A 669 55.25 -66.28 13.73
N TRP A 670 55.69 -67.54 13.73
CA TRP A 670 54.82 -68.72 13.82
C TRP A 670 55.57 -69.91 14.43
N VAL A 671 54.87 -71.01 14.69
CA VAL A 671 55.42 -72.23 15.31
C VAL A 671 54.96 -73.47 14.55
N GLU A 672 55.83 -74.48 14.50
CA GLU A 672 55.47 -75.85 14.16
C GLU A 672 55.99 -76.78 15.26
N SER A 673 55.12 -77.63 15.79
CA SER A 673 55.50 -78.53 16.89
C SER A 673 54.79 -79.86 16.78
N VAL A 674 55.46 -80.94 17.21
CA VAL A 674 54.86 -82.26 17.31
C VAL A 674 55.15 -82.81 18.70
N PRO A 675 54.14 -83.29 19.47
CA PRO A 675 54.37 -83.83 20.80
C PRO A 675 55.46 -84.91 20.78
N ARG A 676 56.40 -84.80 21.73
CA ARG A 676 57.57 -85.66 21.95
C ARG A 676 58.60 -85.70 20.81
N LYS A 677 58.53 -84.78 19.84
CA LYS A 677 59.51 -84.66 18.75
C LYS A 677 60.20 -83.28 18.68
N GLY A 678 59.85 -82.36 19.57
CA GLY A 678 60.39 -81.00 19.62
C GLY A 678 59.51 -79.92 18.98
N THR A 679 59.99 -78.69 19.08
CA THR A 679 59.34 -77.49 18.52
C THR A 679 60.28 -76.73 17.60
N SER A 680 59.73 -76.11 16.57
CA SER A 680 60.42 -75.16 15.70
C SER A 680 59.67 -73.84 15.68
N PHE A 681 60.28 -72.81 16.26
CA PHE A 681 59.78 -71.44 16.18
C PHE A 681 60.43 -70.73 14.99
N PHE A 682 59.60 -70.04 14.22
CA PHE A 682 60.04 -69.33 13.02
C PHE A 682 59.68 -67.86 13.15
N PHE A 683 60.61 -66.98 12.78
CA PHE A 683 60.29 -65.58 12.56
C PHE A 683 61.02 -65.01 11.35
N THR A 684 60.43 -63.99 10.71
CA THR A 684 61.06 -63.27 9.60
C THR A 684 61.48 -61.88 10.01
N VAL A 685 62.62 -61.42 9.49
CA VAL A 685 63.09 -60.04 9.61
C VAL A 685 63.67 -59.53 8.27
N PRO A 686 63.53 -58.24 7.93
CA PRO A 686 64.07 -57.70 6.68
C PRO A 686 65.58 -57.88 6.56
N LYS A 687 66.06 -58.32 5.39
CA LYS A 687 67.48 -58.34 5.08
C LYS A 687 67.99 -56.91 4.91
N ALA A 688 69.16 -56.61 5.47
CA ALA A 688 69.79 -55.32 5.22
C ALA A 688 70.30 -55.25 3.78
N GLU A 689 69.73 -54.35 2.98
CA GLU A 689 70.23 -54.07 1.63
C GLU A 689 71.60 -53.38 1.69
N LYS A 690 72.45 -53.61 0.69
CA LYS A 690 73.79 -53.02 0.57
C LYS A 690 73.80 -51.51 0.24
N ARG A 691 72.66 -50.82 0.29
CA ARG A 691 72.59 -49.39 -0.07
C ARG A 691 73.06 -48.49 1.06
N TYR A 692 73.99 -47.61 0.68
CA TYR A 692 74.79 -46.73 1.51
C TYR A 692 73.98 -45.82 2.43
N GLN A 693 74.55 -45.65 3.63
CA GLN A 693 74.31 -44.58 4.58
C GLN A 693 74.90 -43.25 4.08
N GLN A 694 74.21 -42.14 4.36
CA GLN A 694 74.73 -40.85 4.87
C GLN A 694 73.52 -39.89 5.00
N ALA A 695 73.07 -39.62 6.22
CA ALA A 695 73.47 -38.46 7.04
C ALA A 695 72.60 -37.22 6.77
N SER A 696 71.53 -37.03 7.54
CA SER A 696 71.46 -35.99 8.58
C SER A 696 70.23 -36.17 9.46
#